data_AF-A0A7V7F3K2-F1
#
_entry.id   AF-A0A7V7F3K2-F1
#
_cell.length_a   1.000
_cell.length_b   1.000
_cell.length_c   1.000
_cell.angle_alpha   90.00
_cell.angle_beta   90.00
_cell.angle_gamma   90.00
#
_symmetry.space_group_name_H-M   'P 1'
#
loop_
_entity.id
_entity.type
_entity.pdbx_description
1 polymer ?
#
loop_
_entity_poly.entity_id
_entity_poly.type
_entity_poly.pdbx_seq_one_letter_code
_entity_poly.pdbx_strand_id
1 'polypeptide(L)'
;MTPKEADFSLDDSAQQLYQQLAGLDTSVRSGLDNDHAESGLIDFLGEEEKWLDHYRIILADVVCLLAEILQTSRLSNLSEQTAKQNALLFDKLKKLTKLPQFDGKIQCRHKGRRLLSEKPGTEELDFELSTGNLLLDLQMARVVSKRRGAIAATLHAGLTRAFKTFKALEIVNLQLDIRLGTPDDLQKISSSLALLCRYYKKTKEKQNSDFIVVDEYGLPSPNLTLLAATNNVKPEAIQSLVHKIKPMIFGEDPAKELANFTTVYDAFFAFKKLRDQLSKPPFEINNLQRFMQTPGNPQKAAATAKITRMVIAEYGAKPEQASQVLASLNREGYQNIYTGTLRKRLSMASDFIQLAEKRASRDNIEQETISNIEQGLNNIGDDIFDDIDITGTEVSSTDDQGQTVTWRLHKELPPLLSFFKRRAAIKKKMQEMPHRQVEFDAQDYAVIARNFQIDEQAAQHLVSLLQACFDGNGHFRRSSFEKNIPEFIKFEAKVFEFLWHYLKELISRDDRVSFLNALQGLIAQLKDPQKALEILLRDIFCNSHLIGFSDRNGLLLANILIRKYNQELGSHIELTPEEVLQVREGLDPIMVEQAVLFLENEREQVYHKLKIIHEELQKTIAAKTASDKKSMPLRYLTTLERELIIFLSLTGGDIAHKIVRGLTKEYGDPKASLYLAGTDASYFRPFLQVLQVAARGLRRFDETKDLSLFQVIADQQTNFSNLSANQAHITLVKRVMDWMQ
;
A
#
# COMPACT_ATOMS: atom_id res chain seq x y z
N MET A 1 23.16 2.67 57.30
CA MET A 1 24.33 2.08 56.62
C MET A 1 24.16 2.33 55.13
N THR A 2 24.79 3.39 54.65
CA THR A 2 24.85 3.81 53.25
C THR A 2 25.95 3.03 52.52
N PRO A 3 25.74 2.57 51.27
CA PRO A 3 26.84 2.13 50.43
C PRO A 3 27.54 3.35 49.83
N LYS A 4 28.88 3.35 49.87
CA LYS A 4 29.76 4.38 49.32
C LYS A 4 29.63 4.44 47.80
N GLU A 5 29.37 5.64 47.28
CA GLU A 5 29.66 6.01 45.89
C GLU A 5 31.18 5.97 45.69
N ALA A 6 31.63 5.10 44.77
CA ALA A 6 32.98 5.17 44.23
C ALA A 6 32.95 6.11 43.05
N ASP A 7 33.60 7.26 43.21
CA ASP A 7 33.84 8.26 42.18
C ASP A 7 34.60 7.60 41.01
N PHE A 8 33.96 7.48 39.86
CA PHE A 8 34.56 6.87 38.67
C PHE A 8 35.34 7.96 37.92
N SER A 9 36.61 8.15 38.31
CA SER A 9 37.54 9.03 37.59
C SER A 9 38.05 8.31 36.34
N LEU A 10 37.69 8.82 35.16
CA LEU A 10 38.32 8.42 33.90
C LEU A 10 39.80 8.80 33.94
N ASP A 11 40.69 7.93 33.46
CA ASP A 11 42.09 8.28 33.25
C ASP A 11 42.24 9.29 32.09
N ASP A 12 43.35 10.03 32.05
CA ASP A 12 43.59 11.08 31.06
C ASP A 12 43.49 10.56 29.61
N SER A 13 43.83 9.28 29.38
CA SER A 13 43.69 8.61 28.09
C SER A 13 42.23 8.34 27.71
N ALA A 14 41.39 7.95 28.66
CA ALA A 14 39.96 7.76 28.47
C ALA A 14 39.23 9.11 28.32
N GLN A 15 39.70 10.16 29.00
CA GLN A 15 39.20 11.53 28.84
C GLN A 15 39.59 12.13 27.47
N GLN A 16 40.80 11.86 26.97
CA GLN A 16 41.21 12.21 25.62
C GLN A 16 40.42 11.42 24.55
N LEU A 17 40.15 10.14 24.77
CA LEU A 17 39.29 9.35 23.88
C LEU A 17 37.86 9.89 23.87
N TYR A 18 37.33 10.30 25.02
CA TYR A 18 36.00 10.92 25.13
C TYR A 18 35.96 12.30 24.48
N GLN A 19 37.04 13.10 24.56
CA GLN A 19 37.16 14.37 23.82
C GLN A 19 37.32 14.15 22.31
N GLN A 20 38.01 13.09 21.87
CA GLN A 20 38.10 12.71 20.45
C GLN A 20 36.77 12.19 19.89
N LEU A 21 35.98 11.49 20.71
CA LEU A 21 34.66 11.00 20.33
C LEU A 21 33.56 12.07 20.43
N ALA A 22 33.68 13.02 21.38
CA ALA A 22 32.79 14.18 21.52
C ALA A 22 33.15 15.35 20.58
N GLY A 23 34.30 15.29 19.90
CA GLY A 23 34.72 16.22 18.86
C GLY A 23 34.12 15.93 17.47
N LEU A 24 33.35 14.86 17.31
CA LEU A 24 32.52 14.62 16.13
C LEU A 24 31.16 15.33 16.31
N ASP A 25 31.23 16.64 16.51
CA ASP A 25 30.05 17.48 16.45
C ASP A 25 29.59 17.61 14.99
N THR A 26 28.28 17.49 14.87
CA THR A 26 27.48 17.17 13.68
C THR A 26 27.08 18.43 12.91
N SER A 27 27.98 19.42 12.81
CA SER A 27 27.63 20.79 12.47
C SER A 27 28.51 21.49 11.43
N VAL A 28 29.18 20.74 10.54
CA VAL A 28 29.76 21.30 9.29
C VAL A 28 29.42 20.42 8.08
N ARG A 29 28.17 20.50 7.63
CA ARG A 29 27.77 20.22 6.23
C ARG A 29 26.85 21.32 5.72
N SER A 30 27.16 22.55 6.10
CA SER A 30 26.53 23.75 5.55
C SER A 30 27.30 24.19 4.32
N GLY A 31 26.73 23.91 3.15
CA GLY A 31 26.94 24.70 1.93
C GLY A 31 28.31 24.57 1.28
N LEU A 32 28.29 23.99 0.07
CA LEU A 32 29.33 24.10 -0.95
C LEU A 32 30.58 23.26 -0.67
N ASP A 33 30.52 21.97 -1.01
CA ASP A 33 31.62 21.25 -1.67
C ASP A 33 31.11 19.90 -2.26
N ASN A 34 30.79 19.95 -3.55
CA ASN A 34 31.02 18.95 -4.62
C ASN A 34 30.82 17.44 -4.33
N ASP A 35 29.65 16.91 -4.74
CA ASP A 35 29.41 15.76 -5.64
C ASP A 35 30.16 14.40 -5.51
N HIS A 36 30.97 14.15 -4.48
CA HIS A 36 31.79 12.92 -4.42
C HIS A 36 31.65 12.05 -3.16
N ALA A 37 30.57 12.23 -2.40
CA ALA A 37 30.18 11.30 -1.33
C ALA A 37 28.71 10.89 -1.47
N GLU A 38 28.30 10.49 -2.67
CA GLU A 38 27.04 9.76 -2.81
C GLU A 38 27.15 8.46 -1.98
N SER A 39 26.04 7.87 -1.56
CA SER A 39 25.97 6.73 -0.64
C SER A 39 25.47 5.44 -1.37
N GLY A 40 25.51 4.22 -0.76
CA GLY A 40 25.16 2.92 -1.40
C GLY A 40 23.65 2.70 -1.64
N LEU A 41 23.17 1.49 -2.03
CA LEU A 41 21.71 1.26 -2.21
C LEU A 41 20.98 1.46 -0.88
N ILE A 42 21.47 0.86 0.20
CA ILE A 42 20.84 1.02 1.52
C ILE A 42 20.78 2.47 1.96
N ASP A 43 21.83 3.24 1.70
CA ASP A 43 21.84 4.65 2.04
C ASP A 43 20.88 5.44 1.15
N PHE A 44 20.82 5.16 -0.15
CA PHE A 44 19.84 5.75 -1.07
C PHE A 44 18.40 5.45 -0.63
N LEU A 45 18.07 4.18 -0.36
CA LEU A 45 16.76 3.78 0.15
C LEU A 45 16.48 4.42 1.51
N GLY A 46 17.50 4.53 2.37
CA GLY A 46 17.43 5.22 3.65
C GLY A 46 17.24 6.74 3.51
N GLU A 47 17.82 7.38 2.50
CA GLU A 47 17.67 8.79 2.17
C GLU A 47 16.28 9.08 1.63
N GLU A 48 15.77 8.25 0.72
CA GLU A 48 14.39 8.32 0.23
C GLU A 48 13.39 8.10 1.38
N GLU A 49 13.61 7.12 2.24
CA GLU A 49 12.78 6.89 3.43
C GLU A 49 12.84 8.06 4.42
N LYS A 50 14.03 8.66 4.63
CA LYS A 50 14.22 9.88 5.42
C LYS A 50 13.53 11.09 4.80
N TRP A 51 13.53 11.18 3.48
CA TRP A 51 12.89 12.25 2.72
C TRP A 51 11.36 12.12 2.79
N LEU A 52 10.81 10.91 2.65
CA LEU A 52 9.39 10.65 2.90
C LEU A 52 9.02 10.95 4.36
N ASP A 53 9.86 10.54 5.32
CA ASP A 53 9.66 10.82 6.74
C ASP A 53 9.64 12.31 7.05
N HIS A 54 10.46 13.11 6.35
CA HIS A 54 10.42 14.57 6.47
C HIS A 54 9.03 15.12 6.13
N TYR A 55 8.44 14.66 5.02
CA TYR A 55 7.08 15.08 4.64
C TYR A 55 5.99 14.48 5.53
N ARG A 56 6.16 13.25 6.05
CA ARG A 56 5.26 12.67 7.07
C ARG A 56 5.23 13.53 8.33
N ILE A 57 6.39 14.02 8.78
CA ILE A 57 6.48 14.92 9.94
C ILE A 57 5.75 16.25 9.63
N ILE A 58 5.96 16.84 8.45
CA ILE A 58 5.26 18.09 8.07
C ILE A 58 3.74 17.86 8.02
N LEU A 59 3.28 16.75 7.44
CA LEU A 59 1.88 16.38 7.37
C LEU A 59 1.26 16.25 8.77
N ALA A 60 1.97 15.57 9.68
CA ALA A 60 1.54 15.45 11.07
C ALA A 60 1.49 16.79 11.79
N ASP A 61 2.50 17.65 11.59
CA ASP A 61 2.53 19.00 12.18
C ASP A 61 1.32 19.82 11.73
N VAL A 62 0.97 19.78 10.43
CA VAL A 62 -0.23 20.42 9.90
C VAL A 62 -1.48 19.93 10.64
N VAL A 63 -1.66 18.62 10.77
CA VAL A 63 -2.83 18.03 11.42
C VAL A 63 -2.88 18.34 12.91
N CYS A 64 -1.73 18.32 13.59
CA CYS A 64 -1.64 18.71 15.00
C CYS A 64 -2.03 20.18 15.20
N LEU A 65 -1.54 21.09 14.35
CA LEU A 65 -1.90 22.51 14.39
C LEU A 65 -3.39 22.73 14.12
N LEU A 66 -3.96 22.03 13.14
CA LEU A 66 -5.41 22.06 12.88
C LEU A 66 -6.20 21.63 14.12
N ALA A 67 -5.82 20.53 14.76
CA ALA A 67 -6.46 20.05 15.98
C ALA A 67 -6.32 21.05 17.13
N GLU A 68 -5.14 21.64 17.33
CA GLU A 68 -4.91 22.67 18.36
C GLU A 68 -5.79 23.91 18.14
N ILE A 69 -5.86 24.43 16.92
CA ILE A 69 -6.70 25.60 16.62
C ILE A 69 -8.17 25.28 16.89
N LEU A 70 -8.65 24.11 16.41
CA LEU A 70 -10.02 23.66 16.66
C LEU A 70 -10.30 23.44 18.16
N GLN A 71 -9.32 22.99 18.94
CA GLN A 71 -9.45 22.84 20.39
C GLN A 71 -9.54 24.18 21.11
N THR A 72 -8.79 25.19 20.64
CA THR A 72 -8.70 26.53 21.26
C THR A 72 -10.02 27.28 21.21
N SER A 73 -10.94 26.91 20.30
CA SER A 73 -12.34 27.38 20.28
C SER A 73 -13.14 27.13 21.58
N ARG A 74 -12.62 26.29 22.48
CA ARG A 74 -13.17 26.05 23.84
C ARG A 74 -12.75 27.10 24.88
N LEU A 75 -11.76 27.95 24.60
CA LEU A 75 -11.20 28.94 25.53
C LEU A 75 -11.55 30.35 25.06
N SER A 76 -12.02 31.20 25.98
CA SER A 76 -12.72 32.46 25.70
C SER A 76 -11.83 33.67 25.33
N ASN A 77 -10.52 33.50 25.26
CA ASN A 77 -9.56 34.52 24.85
C ASN A 77 -8.70 33.94 23.72
N LEU A 78 -7.96 34.78 22.95
CA LEU A 78 -6.77 34.46 22.12
C LEU A 78 -6.85 34.90 20.64
N SER A 79 -6.83 36.22 20.34
CA SER A 79 -6.60 36.67 18.95
C SER A 79 -5.12 36.51 18.53
N GLU A 80 -4.18 36.79 19.43
CA GLU A 80 -2.74 36.80 19.10
C GLU A 80 -2.13 35.39 19.01
N GLN A 81 -2.52 34.46 19.88
CA GLN A 81 -2.05 33.07 19.82
C GLN A 81 -2.61 32.33 18.61
N THR A 82 -3.87 32.57 18.23
CA THR A 82 -4.45 32.02 17.00
C THR A 82 -3.76 32.58 15.75
N ALA A 83 -3.36 33.86 15.76
CA ALA A 83 -2.57 34.42 14.66
C ALA A 83 -1.19 33.74 14.53
N LYS A 84 -0.50 33.48 15.65
CA LYS A 84 0.79 32.74 15.67
C LYS A 84 0.62 31.30 15.18
N GLN A 85 -0.43 30.60 15.61
CA GLN A 85 -0.73 29.23 15.16
C GLN A 85 -1.07 29.18 13.67
N ASN A 86 -1.85 30.14 13.16
CA ASN A 86 -2.15 30.24 11.72
C ASN A 86 -0.89 30.49 10.88
N ALA A 87 0.01 31.37 11.34
CA ALA A 87 1.28 31.62 10.66
C ALA A 87 2.14 30.35 10.58
N LEU A 88 2.22 29.58 11.67
CA LEU A 88 2.94 28.30 11.70
C LEU A 88 2.29 27.26 10.79
N LEU A 89 0.95 27.16 10.79
CA LEU A 89 0.21 26.29 9.88
C LEU A 89 0.55 26.62 8.42
N PHE A 90 0.55 27.90 8.05
CA PHE A 90 0.85 28.32 6.67
C PHE A 90 2.28 28.02 6.23
N ASP A 91 3.26 28.20 7.12
CA ASP A 91 4.64 27.78 6.85
C ASP A 91 4.72 26.27 6.54
N LYS A 92 4.00 25.44 7.31
CA LYS A 92 3.97 23.99 7.11
C LYS A 92 3.23 23.59 5.83
N LEU A 93 2.09 24.20 5.52
CA LEU A 93 1.38 23.95 4.26
C LEU A 93 2.24 24.31 3.04
N LYS A 94 2.97 25.45 3.09
CA LYS A 94 3.89 25.87 2.02
C LYS A 94 5.09 24.93 1.87
N LYS A 95 5.52 24.26 2.94
CA LYS A 95 6.56 23.21 2.84
C LYS A 95 6.00 21.95 2.19
N LEU A 96 4.76 21.57 2.50
CA LEU A 96 4.11 20.38 1.95
C LEU A 96 3.90 20.48 0.43
N THR A 97 3.65 21.67 -0.13
CA THR A 97 3.51 21.85 -1.60
C THR A 97 4.78 21.53 -2.39
N LYS A 98 5.93 21.39 -1.73
CA LYS A 98 7.19 20.97 -2.36
C LYS A 98 7.28 19.45 -2.56
N LEU A 99 6.32 18.69 -2.03
CA LEU A 99 6.23 17.25 -2.25
C LEU A 99 5.92 16.98 -3.74
N PRO A 100 6.75 16.18 -4.45
CA PRO A 100 6.45 15.66 -5.77
C PRO A 100 5.09 14.97 -5.82
N GLN A 101 4.33 15.19 -6.89
CA GLN A 101 2.96 14.65 -7.06
C GLN A 101 1.96 15.10 -5.98
N PHE A 102 2.24 16.19 -5.24
CA PHE A 102 1.27 16.78 -4.33
C PHE A 102 0.01 17.20 -5.09
N ASP A 103 -1.12 16.58 -4.77
CA ASP A 103 -2.39 16.73 -5.46
C ASP A 103 -3.23 17.92 -4.97
N GLY A 104 -2.64 18.76 -4.11
CA GLY A 104 -3.33 19.88 -3.48
C GLY A 104 -4.21 19.46 -2.30
N LYS A 105 -4.21 18.20 -1.85
CA LYS A 105 -5.16 17.75 -0.83
C LYS A 105 -4.46 17.09 0.34
N ILE A 106 -5.02 17.36 1.53
CA ILE A 106 -4.72 16.62 2.76
C ILE A 106 -6.02 15.99 3.22
N GLN A 107 -5.97 14.70 3.53
CA GLN A 107 -7.09 13.94 4.08
C GLN A 107 -6.71 13.34 5.43
N CYS A 108 -7.66 13.32 6.35
CA CYS A 108 -7.58 12.67 7.64
C CYS A 108 -8.85 11.84 7.83
N ARG A 109 -8.72 10.52 7.81
CA ARG A 109 -9.85 9.58 7.81
C ARG A 109 -9.74 8.59 8.95
N HIS A 110 -10.79 8.46 9.74
CA HIS A 110 -10.94 7.38 10.71
C HIS A 110 -11.23 6.06 10.00
N LYS A 111 -10.37 5.06 10.24
CA LYS A 111 -10.46 3.71 9.67
C LYS A 111 -11.18 2.75 10.64
N GLY A 112 -11.00 2.95 11.95
CA GLY A 112 -11.63 2.14 12.98
C GLY A 112 -11.20 0.67 12.97
N ARG A 113 -9.97 0.38 12.54
CA ARG A 113 -9.30 -0.91 12.58
C ARG A 113 -8.57 -1.05 13.92
N ARG A 114 -8.35 -2.30 14.34
CA ARG A 114 -7.47 -2.65 15.46
C ARG A 114 -6.56 -3.78 14.99
N LEU A 115 -5.27 -3.72 15.29
CA LEU A 115 -4.36 -4.84 15.03
C LEU A 115 -4.40 -5.84 16.20
N LEU A 116 -4.12 -7.13 15.93
CA LEU A 116 -4.05 -8.18 16.96
C LEU A 116 -3.05 -7.87 18.08
N SER A 117 -1.98 -7.14 17.75
CA SER A 117 -0.95 -6.71 18.71
C SER A 117 -1.37 -5.52 19.59
N GLU A 118 -2.53 -4.91 19.36
CA GLU A 118 -2.97 -3.68 20.03
C GLU A 118 -4.00 -3.94 21.13
N LYS A 119 -3.98 -3.08 22.16
CA LYS A 119 -4.94 -3.15 23.26
C LYS A 119 -6.35 -2.77 22.78
N PRO A 120 -7.42 -3.34 23.36
CA PRO A 120 -8.80 -2.91 23.12
C PRO A 120 -8.98 -1.40 23.33
N GLY A 121 -9.78 -0.73 22.48
CA GLY A 121 -10.04 0.71 22.52
C GLY A 121 -9.06 1.57 21.69
N THR A 122 -8.06 0.96 21.04
CA THR A 122 -7.14 1.67 20.14
C THR A 122 -7.79 2.04 18.80
N GLU A 123 -8.82 1.29 18.40
CA GLU A 123 -9.63 1.55 17.20
C GLU A 123 -10.28 2.94 17.20
N GLU A 124 -10.50 3.52 18.37
CA GLU A 124 -11.09 4.85 18.53
C GLU A 124 -10.19 5.99 18.06
N LEU A 125 -8.88 5.73 17.92
CA LEU A 125 -7.87 6.68 17.49
C LEU A 125 -7.21 6.26 16.16
N ASP A 126 -7.75 5.26 15.48
CA ASP A 126 -7.24 4.78 14.19
C ASP A 126 -7.61 5.73 13.06
N PHE A 127 -6.83 6.81 12.93
CA PHE A 127 -6.88 7.74 11.82
C PHE A 127 -5.69 7.52 10.88
N GLU A 128 -5.96 7.65 9.59
CA GLU A 128 -4.97 7.71 8.53
C GLU A 128 -4.92 9.11 7.93
N LEU A 129 -3.71 9.64 7.84
CA LEU A 129 -3.42 10.88 7.14
C LEU A 129 -2.89 10.54 5.75
N SER A 130 -3.38 11.24 4.73
CA SER A 130 -2.92 11.04 3.38
C SER A 130 -2.80 12.35 2.59
N THR A 131 -1.82 12.39 1.68
CA THR A 131 -1.66 13.41 0.65
C THR A 131 -0.97 12.80 -0.56
N GLY A 132 -1.63 12.78 -1.72
CA GLY A 132 -1.21 11.91 -2.82
C GLY A 132 -1.00 10.46 -2.35
N ASN A 133 0.17 9.90 -2.63
CA ASN A 133 0.56 8.54 -2.22
C ASN A 133 1.20 8.47 -0.81
N LEU A 134 1.43 9.62 -0.15
CA LEU A 134 2.05 9.65 1.17
C LEU A 134 1.02 9.29 2.25
N LEU A 135 1.30 8.23 3.03
CA LEU A 135 0.45 7.77 4.12
C LEU A 135 1.13 7.91 5.49
N LEU A 136 0.35 8.22 6.52
CA LEU A 136 0.78 8.28 7.91
C LEU A 136 -0.36 7.96 8.88
N ASP A 137 -0.17 6.93 9.70
CA ASP A 137 -1.02 6.61 10.85
C ASP A 137 -0.18 6.54 12.15
N LEU A 138 -0.80 6.15 13.28
CA LEU A 138 -0.07 6.05 14.55
C LEU A 138 1.05 5.01 14.53
N GLN A 139 0.91 3.92 13.77
CA GLN A 139 1.96 2.90 13.68
C GLN A 139 3.15 3.42 12.89
N MET A 140 2.90 3.99 11.71
CA MET A 140 3.94 4.65 10.92
C MET A 140 4.58 5.79 11.71
N ALA A 141 3.81 6.57 12.48
CA ALA A 141 4.36 7.62 13.34
C ALA A 141 5.38 7.07 14.37
N ARG A 142 5.14 5.89 14.96
CA ARG A 142 6.12 5.24 15.85
C ARG A 142 7.39 4.85 15.11
N VAL A 143 7.24 4.31 13.90
CA VAL A 143 8.38 3.92 13.06
C VAL A 143 9.21 5.15 12.70
N VAL A 144 8.56 6.24 12.27
CA VAL A 144 9.21 7.53 11.98
C VAL A 144 9.89 8.10 13.23
N SER A 145 9.23 8.08 14.40
CA SER A 145 9.83 8.53 15.66
C SER A 145 11.11 7.75 16.01
N LYS A 146 11.11 6.43 15.81
CA LYS A 146 12.31 5.60 16.01
C LYS A 146 13.43 5.94 15.02
N ARG A 147 13.11 6.11 13.72
CA ARG A 147 14.09 6.41 12.67
C ARG A 147 14.68 7.83 12.75
N ARG A 148 13.86 8.83 13.09
CA ARG A 148 14.23 10.26 13.07
C ARG A 148 14.65 10.79 14.45
N GLY A 149 14.56 9.96 15.49
CA GLY A 149 15.01 10.28 16.84
C GLY A 149 14.40 11.57 17.38
N ALA A 150 15.24 12.47 17.87
CA ALA A 150 14.84 13.74 18.48
C ALA A 150 13.92 14.60 17.58
N ILE A 151 14.12 14.57 16.26
CA ILE A 151 13.35 15.38 15.30
C ILE A 151 11.86 14.98 15.30
N ALA A 152 11.55 13.71 15.55
CA ALA A 152 10.18 13.18 15.53
C ALA A 152 9.76 12.57 16.89
N ALA A 153 10.46 12.90 17.98
CA ALA A 153 10.21 12.32 19.29
C ALA A 153 8.77 12.58 19.80
N THR A 154 8.21 13.73 19.45
CA THR A 154 6.85 14.13 19.84
C THR A 154 5.77 13.73 18.84
N LEU A 155 6.13 13.20 17.67
CA LEU A 155 5.22 12.93 16.54
C LEU A 155 4.04 12.06 16.95
N HIS A 156 4.31 10.88 17.51
CA HIS A 156 3.27 9.94 17.94
C HIS A 156 2.37 10.54 19.04
N ALA A 157 2.97 11.24 20.02
CA ALA A 157 2.21 11.86 21.11
C ALA A 157 1.34 13.03 20.62
N GLY A 158 1.85 13.83 19.68
CA GLY A 158 1.13 14.92 19.02
C GLY A 158 -0.07 14.41 18.23
N LEU A 159 0.13 13.42 17.37
CA LEU A 159 -0.96 12.79 16.61
C LEU A 159 -2.00 12.14 17.52
N THR A 160 -1.57 11.45 18.57
CA THR A 160 -2.51 10.87 19.56
C THR A 160 -3.38 11.95 20.19
N ARG A 161 -2.82 13.13 20.49
CA ARG A 161 -3.60 14.27 21.01
C ARG A 161 -4.54 14.84 19.94
N ALA A 162 -4.07 15.00 18.71
CA ALA A 162 -4.87 15.49 17.59
C ALA A 162 -6.08 14.59 17.32
N PHE A 163 -5.88 13.27 17.28
CA PHE A 163 -6.95 12.29 17.05
C PHE A 163 -7.95 12.26 18.20
N LYS A 164 -7.50 12.42 19.46
CA LYS A 164 -8.42 12.61 20.60
C LYS A 164 -9.27 13.87 20.45
N THR A 165 -8.69 14.97 19.95
CA THR A 165 -9.44 16.20 19.68
C THR A 165 -10.47 15.99 18.57
N PHE A 166 -10.10 15.36 17.45
CA PHE A 166 -11.03 15.05 16.38
C PHE A 166 -12.18 14.16 16.85
N LYS A 167 -11.88 13.10 17.59
CA LYS A 167 -12.90 12.25 18.22
C LYS A 167 -13.84 13.06 19.11
N ALA A 168 -13.30 13.95 19.96
CA ALA A 168 -14.09 14.80 20.85
C ALA A 168 -14.91 15.89 20.14
N LEU A 169 -14.65 16.14 18.86
CA LEU A 169 -15.41 17.02 17.97
C LEU A 169 -16.27 16.23 16.96
N GLU A 170 -16.33 14.90 17.10
CA GLU A 170 -17.01 13.99 16.16
C GLU A 170 -16.53 14.16 14.71
N ILE A 171 -15.26 14.51 14.52
CA ILE A 171 -14.59 14.58 13.21
C ILE A 171 -14.06 13.19 12.88
N VAL A 172 -14.64 12.59 11.85
CA VAL A 172 -14.33 11.24 11.38
C VAL A 172 -13.67 11.29 10.01
N ASN A 173 -14.00 12.31 9.22
CA ASN A 173 -13.32 12.63 7.98
C ASN A 173 -13.05 14.14 7.93
N LEU A 174 -11.84 14.54 7.60
CA LEU A 174 -11.47 15.92 7.33
C LEU A 174 -10.66 15.96 6.05
N GLN A 175 -11.06 16.83 5.12
CA GLN A 175 -10.30 17.15 3.92
C GLN A 175 -9.98 18.64 3.88
N LEU A 176 -8.74 18.95 3.54
CA LEU A 176 -8.25 20.29 3.27
C LEU A 176 -7.79 20.36 1.80
N ASP A 177 -8.43 21.23 1.03
CA ASP A 177 -8.03 21.61 -0.35
C ASP A 177 -7.10 22.83 -0.28
N ILE A 178 -5.85 22.63 -0.70
CA ILE A 178 -4.72 23.54 -0.66
C ILE A 178 -4.48 24.07 -2.06
N ARG A 179 -5.16 25.18 -2.37
CA ARG A 179 -4.89 25.96 -3.59
C ARG A 179 -3.92 27.07 -3.23
N LEU A 180 -2.65 26.76 -3.00
CA LEU A 180 -1.66 27.77 -2.65
C LEU A 180 -1.14 28.45 -3.93
N GLY A 181 -1.88 29.45 -4.42
CA GLY A 181 -1.46 30.26 -5.58
C GLY A 181 -1.37 31.76 -5.27
N THR A 182 -2.18 32.25 -4.33
CA THR A 182 -2.31 33.68 -4.01
C THR A 182 -2.39 33.92 -2.49
N PRO A 183 -2.04 35.14 -1.99
CA PRO A 183 -2.25 35.51 -0.59
C PRO A 183 -3.70 35.37 -0.12
N ASP A 184 -4.66 35.50 -1.05
CA ASP A 184 -6.10 35.36 -0.80
C ASP A 184 -6.48 33.92 -0.37
N ASP A 185 -5.74 32.91 -0.85
CA ASP A 185 -6.00 31.50 -0.51
C ASP A 185 -5.67 31.19 0.96
N LEU A 186 -4.59 31.79 1.49
CA LEU A 186 -4.25 31.69 2.91
C LEU A 186 -5.28 32.38 3.80
N GLN A 187 -5.79 33.53 3.37
CA GLN A 187 -6.86 34.24 4.07
C GLN A 187 -8.16 33.42 4.10
N LYS A 188 -8.49 32.73 3.00
CA LYS A 188 -9.65 31.81 2.94
C LYS A 188 -9.50 30.66 3.93
N ILE A 189 -8.34 30.01 4.00
CA ILE A 189 -8.07 28.94 4.96
C ILE A 189 -8.21 29.45 6.39
N SER A 190 -7.58 30.59 6.74
CA SER A 190 -7.70 31.21 8.07
C SER A 190 -9.16 31.49 8.44
N SER A 191 -9.91 32.08 7.50
CA SER A 191 -11.29 32.49 7.73
C SER A 191 -12.20 31.26 7.90
N SER A 192 -12.03 30.22 7.08
CA SER A 192 -12.76 28.97 7.22
C SER A 192 -12.46 28.25 8.54
N LEU A 193 -11.21 28.25 9.01
CA LEU A 193 -10.85 27.70 10.32
C LEU A 193 -11.53 28.43 11.47
N ALA A 194 -11.54 29.77 11.44
CA ALA A 194 -12.24 30.58 12.45
C ALA A 194 -13.76 30.31 12.44
N LEU A 195 -14.34 30.12 11.25
CA LEU A 195 -15.75 29.77 11.08
C LEU A 195 -16.06 28.36 11.59
N LEU A 196 -15.19 27.38 11.36
CA LEU A 196 -15.29 26.03 11.94
C LEU A 196 -15.25 26.06 13.48
N CYS A 197 -14.33 26.84 14.04
CA CYS A 197 -14.25 27.05 15.49
C CYS A 197 -15.57 27.61 16.04
N ARG A 198 -16.14 28.62 15.37
CA ARG A 198 -17.44 29.20 15.75
C ARG A 198 -18.57 28.18 15.64
N TYR A 199 -18.56 27.34 14.59
CA TYR A 199 -19.55 26.28 14.40
C TYR A 199 -19.54 25.30 15.59
N TYR A 200 -18.38 24.72 15.93
CA TYR A 200 -18.26 23.75 17.01
C TYR A 200 -18.58 24.33 18.40
N LYS A 201 -18.26 25.61 18.62
CA LYS A 201 -18.66 26.30 19.85
C LYS A 201 -20.19 26.37 19.98
N LYS A 202 -20.87 26.80 18.92
CA LYS A 202 -22.32 26.99 18.91
C LYS A 202 -23.12 25.68 18.98
N THR A 203 -22.68 24.63 18.26
CA THR A 203 -23.33 23.32 18.32
C THR A 203 -23.22 22.69 19.70
N LYS A 204 -22.06 22.85 20.36
CA LYS A 204 -21.85 22.36 21.73
C LYS A 204 -22.72 23.10 22.76
N GLU A 205 -22.89 24.41 22.61
CA GLU A 205 -23.74 25.22 23.48
C GLU A 205 -25.25 24.98 23.26
N LYS A 206 -25.64 24.15 22.28
CA LYS A 206 -27.03 23.88 21.88
C LYS A 206 -27.87 25.15 21.65
N GLN A 207 -27.24 26.23 21.24
CA GLN A 207 -27.92 27.48 20.96
C GLN A 207 -28.56 27.43 19.57
N ASN A 208 -29.86 27.71 19.50
CA ASN A 208 -30.48 28.10 18.23
C ASN A 208 -29.76 29.35 17.74
N SER A 209 -29.20 29.25 16.54
CA SER A 209 -28.30 30.26 16.03
C SER A 209 -28.51 30.41 14.53
N ASP A 210 -28.81 31.64 14.11
CA ASP A 210 -28.95 32.06 12.71
C ASP A 210 -27.67 31.83 11.87
N PHE A 211 -26.55 31.47 12.50
CA PHE A 211 -25.31 31.09 11.82
C PHE A 211 -25.32 29.66 11.27
N ILE A 212 -26.04 28.71 11.89
CA ILE A 212 -25.94 27.29 11.57
C ILE A 212 -26.94 26.96 10.46
N VAL A 213 -26.45 26.33 9.39
CA VAL A 213 -27.28 25.76 8.32
C VAL A 213 -27.48 24.28 8.60
N VAL A 214 -28.71 23.80 8.44
CA VAL A 214 -29.03 22.37 8.55
C VAL A 214 -29.09 21.72 7.18
N ASP A 215 -28.68 20.46 7.11
CA ASP A 215 -28.74 19.64 5.91
C ASP A 215 -30.17 19.18 5.57
N GLU A 216 -30.28 18.39 4.50
CA GLU A 216 -31.52 17.78 4.05
C GLU A 216 -32.18 16.84 5.08
N TYR A 217 -31.45 16.37 6.08
CA TYR A 217 -31.94 15.51 7.16
C TYR A 217 -32.30 16.31 8.43
N GLY A 218 -32.14 17.63 8.38
CA GLY A 218 -32.39 18.52 9.53
C GLY A 218 -31.25 18.51 10.55
N LEU A 219 -30.08 17.97 10.21
CA LEU A 219 -28.91 17.93 11.08
C LEU A 219 -28.02 19.16 10.84
N PRO A 220 -27.38 19.72 11.88
CA PRO A 220 -26.38 20.78 11.70
C PRO A 220 -25.26 20.36 10.75
N SER A 221 -24.99 21.17 9.72
CA SER A 221 -23.99 20.86 8.70
C SER A 221 -22.82 21.84 8.74
N PRO A 222 -21.59 21.38 9.07
CA PRO A 222 -20.41 22.24 9.02
C PRO A 222 -20.12 22.71 7.59
N ASN A 223 -20.34 21.86 6.58
CA ASN A 223 -20.04 22.16 5.18
C ASN A 223 -20.98 23.22 4.59
N LEU A 224 -22.29 23.11 4.84
CA LEU A 224 -23.26 24.13 4.39
C LEU A 224 -23.08 25.45 5.15
N THR A 225 -22.78 25.38 6.46
CA THR A 225 -22.51 26.57 7.28
C THR A 225 -21.26 27.31 6.80
N LEU A 226 -20.18 26.58 6.52
CA LEU A 226 -18.98 27.15 5.92
C LEU A 226 -19.24 27.73 4.54
N LEU A 227 -20.03 27.05 3.71
CA LEU A 227 -20.38 27.54 2.38
C LEU A 227 -21.11 28.89 2.45
N ALA A 228 -22.10 29.02 3.34
CA ALA A 228 -22.81 30.28 3.56
C ALA A 228 -21.83 31.40 3.94
N ALA A 229 -21.03 31.15 4.98
CA ALA A 229 -20.17 32.17 5.56
C ALA A 229 -18.99 32.57 4.65
N THR A 230 -18.35 31.62 3.97
CA THR A 230 -17.23 31.90 3.05
C THR A 230 -17.66 32.68 1.80
N ASN A 231 -18.92 32.57 1.41
CA ASN A 231 -19.48 33.30 0.27
C ASN A 231 -20.22 34.59 0.68
N ASN A 232 -20.17 34.98 1.96
CA ASN A 232 -20.94 36.11 2.51
C ASN A 232 -22.45 36.02 2.20
N VAL A 233 -22.98 34.79 2.12
CA VAL A 233 -24.39 34.52 1.89
C VAL A 233 -25.06 34.29 3.24
N LYS A 234 -26.24 34.91 3.43
CA LYS A 234 -27.04 34.68 4.64
C LYS A 234 -27.42 33.20 4.78
N PRO A 235 -27.29 32.59 5.96
CA PRO A 235 -27.63 31.18 6.19
C PRO A 235 -29.03 30.80 5.72
N GLU A 236 -30.02 31.69 5.82
CA GLU A 236 -31.39 31.47 5.36
C GLU A 236 -31.49 31.31 3.84
N ALA A 237 -30.61 31.97 3.08
CA ALA A 237 -30.56 31.84 1.63
C ALA A 237 -29.97 30.48 1.22
N ILE A 238 -28.91 30.00 1.89
CA ILE A 238 -28.42 28.64 1.69
C ILE A 238 -29.47 27.63 2.13
N GLN A 239 -30.13 27.84 3.27
CA GLN A 239 -31.23 26.99 3.72
C GLN A 239 -32.35 26.92 2.68
N SER A 240 -32.69 28.04 2.04
CA SER A 240 -33.68 28.09 0.95
C SER A 240 -33.24 27.30 -0.28
N LEU A 241 -31.94 27.33 -0.62
CA LEU A 241 -31.38 26.48 -1.68
C LEU A 241 -31.45 24.99 -1.31
N VAL A 242 -31.19 24.65 -0.05
CA VAL A 242 -31.33 23.26 0.44
C VAL A 242 -32.76 22.77 0.22
N HIS A 243 -33.77 23.55 0.61
CA HIS A 243 -35.17 23.20 0.41
C HIS A 243 -35.57 23.06 -1.06
N LYS A 244 -34.96 23.83 -1.97
CA LYS A 244 -35.22 23.74 -3.42
C LYS A 244 -34.58 22.52 -4.06
N ILE A 245 -33.37 22.16 -3.65
CA ILE A 245 -32.58 21.08 -4.27
C ILE A 245 -32.90 19.72 -3.65
N LYS A 246 -33.27 19.65 -2.36
CA LYS A 246 -33.70 18.41 -1.68
C LYS A 246 -34.71 17.58 -2.49
N PRO A 247 -35.85 18.11 -2.99
CA PRO A 247 -36.79 17.30 -3.77
C PRO A 247 -36.21 16.81 -5.10
N MET A 248 -35.21 17.49 -5.67
CA MET A 248 -34.54 17.03 -6.90
C MET A 248 -33.64 15.82 -6.66
N ILE A 249 -33.21 15.58 -5.42
CA ILE A 249 -32.32 14.46 -5.05
C ILE A 249 -33.11 13.32 -4.40
N PHE A 250 -34.09 13.67 -3.56
CA PHE A 250 -34.80 12.77 -2.65
C PHE A 250 -36.33 12.71 -2.90
N GLY A 251 -36.86 13.47 -3.85
CA GLY A 251 -38.29 13.50 -4.17
C GLY A 251 -38.76 12.25 -4.93
N GLU A 252 -40.06 12.21 -5.25
CA GLU A 252 -40.70 11.08 -5.95
C GLU A 252 -40.15 10.86 -7.36
N ASP A 253 -39.74 11.94 -8.04
CA ASP A 253 -39.05 11.91 -9.34
C ASP A 253 -37.70 12.66 -9.26
N PRO A 254 -36.63 12.01 -8.74
CA PRO A 254 -35.34 12.65 -8.57
C PRO A 254 -34.65 12.85 -9.92
N ALA A 255 -34.00 14.01 -10.08
CA ALA A 255 -33.28 14.36 -11.30
C ALA A 255 -32.14 13.36 -11.56
N LYS A 256 -32.15 12.73 -12.75
CA LYS A 256 -31.13 11.74 -13.15
C LYS A 256 -29.69 12.27 -13.04
N GLU A 257 -29.49 13.54 -13.37
CA GLU A 257 -28.19 14.22 -13.30
C GLU A 257 -27.65 14.34 -11.86
N LEU A 258 -28.53 14.25 -10.85
CA LEU A 258 -28.17 14.34 -9.44
C LEU A 258 -28.10 12.97 -8.75
N ALA A 259 -28.30 11.87 -9.49
CA ALA A 259 -28.35 10.52 -8.94
C ALA A 259 -27.06 10.11 -8.20
N ASN A 260 -25.91 10.69 -8.58
CA ASN A 260 -24.59 10.33 -8.05
C ASN A 260 -24.15 11.13 -6.81
N PHE A 261 -24.93 12.13 -6.38
CA PHE A 261 -24.56 12.97 -5.23
C PHE A 261 -25.11 12.39 -3.92
N THR A 262 -24.35 12.40 -2.84
CA THR A 262 -24.85 11.85 -1.57
C THR A 262 -25.57 12.90 -0.74
N THR A 263 -25.24 14.17 -0.92
CA THR A 263 -25.82 15.27 -0.15
C THR A 263 -26.24 16.45 -1.00
N VAL A 264 -27.08 17.33 -0.45
CA VAL A 264 -27.43 18.61 -1.12
C VAL A 264 -26.21 19.52 -1.25
N TYR A 265 -25.32 19.51 -0.27
CA TYR A 265 -24.05 20.27 -0.32
C TYR A 265 -23.24 19.93 -1.57
N ASP A 266 -23.06 18.64 -1.85
CA ASP A 266 -22.28 18.22 -3.00
C ASP A 266 -23.01 18.54 -4.32
N ALA A 267 -24.34 18.39 -4.33
CA ALA A 267 -25.16 18.66 -5.51
C ALA A 267 -25.19 20.14 -5.93
N PHE A 268 -24.93 21.09 -5.02
CA PHE A 268 -24.82 22.51 -5.38
C PHE A 268 -23.79 22.73 -6.49
N PHE A 269 -22.68 22.02 -6.44
CA PHE A 269 -21.60 22.16 -7.41
C PHE A 269 -21.85 21.41 -8.72
N ALA A 270 -22.94 20.63 -8.83
CA ALA A 270 -23.40 20.05 -10.09
C ALA A 270 -23.90 21.14 -11.06
N PHE A 271 -24.55 22.18 -10.52
CA PHE A 271 -25.11 23.26 -11.32
C PHE A 271 -24.06 24.29 -11.70
N LYS A 272 -23.84 24.50 -13.00
CA LYS A 272 -22.87 25.48 -13.52
C LYS A 272 -23.07 26.88 -12.91
N LYS A 273 -24.31 27.38 -12.88
CA LYS A 273 -24.64 28.70 -12.33
C LYS A 273 -24.24 28.84 -10.85
N LEU A 274 -24.45 27.81 -10.03
CA LEU A 274 -24.06 27.85 -8.62
C LEU A 274 -22.55 27.70 -8.47
N ARG A 275 -21.90 26.88 -9.29
CA ARG A 275 -20.43 26.75 -9.32
C ARG A 275 -19.73 28.06 -9.67
N ASP A 276 -20.32 28.84 -10.57
CA ASP A 276 -19.80 30.14 -10.99
C ASP A 276 -20.03 31.25 -9.92
N GLN A 277 -21.02 31.06 -9.03
CA GLN A 277 -21.41 32.05 -8.01
C GLN A 277 -20.92 31.72 -6.60
N LEU A 278 -20.67 30.44 -6.31
CA LEU A 278 -20.27 29.96 -4.99
C LEU A 278 -18.86 29.38 -5.05
N SER A 279 -17.98 29.97 -4.26
CA SER A 279 -16.66 29.43 -3.96
C SER A 279 -16.78 28.29 -2.96
N LYS A 280 -16.16 27.16 -3.29
CA LYS A 280 -16.12 25.99 -2.42
C LYS A 280 -15.19 26.26 -1.22
N PRO A 281 -15.62 25.97 0.02
CA PRO A 281 -14.75 26.10 1.18
C PRO A 281 -13.52 25.18 1.08
N PRO A 282 -12.35 25.60 1.61
CA PRO A 282 -11.14 24.77 1.64
C PRO A 282 -11.26 23.55 2.56
N PHE A 283 -12.17 23.58 3.55
CA PHE A 283 -12.42 22.45 4.45
C PHE A 283 -13.71 21.74 4.12
N GLU A 284 -13.65 20.41 4.04
CA GLU A 284 -14.82 19.52 4.09
C GLU A 284 -14.71 18.62 5.33
N ILE A 285 -15.75 18.62 6.15
CA ILE A 285 -15.83 17.83 7.38
C ILE A 285 -16.93 16.79 7.24
N ASN A 286 -16.63 15.54 7.58
CA ASN A 286 -17.54 14.41 7.56
C ASN A 286 -18.32 14.26 6.23
N ASN A 287 -17.73 14.71 5.11
CA ASN A 287 -18.33 14.53 3.80
C ASN A 287 -18.21 13.07 3.36
N LEU A 288 -19.32 12.35 3.38
CA LEU A 288 -19.36 10.93 3.07
C LEU A 288 -19.32 10.62 1.56
N GLN A 289 -19.56 11.60 0.67
CA GLN A 289 -19.42 11.43 -0.77
C GLN A 289 -18.01 10.93 -1.15
N ARG A 290 -17.01 11.29 -0.35
CA ARG A 290 -15.60 10.94 -0.58
C ARG A 290 -15.30 9.46 -0.38
N PHE A 291 -16.17 8.71 0.29
CA PHE A 291 -16.06 7.26 0.42
C PHE A 291 -16.47 6.52 -0.87
N MET A 292 -16.97 7.23 -1.90
CA MET A 292 -17.49 6.67 -3.15
C MET A 292 -16.57 6.78 -4.37
N GLN A 293 -15.24 6.92 -4.19
CA GLN A 293 -14.34 7.02 -5.35
C GLN A 293 -14.21 5.65 -6.06
N THR A 294 -15.25 5.27 -6.80
CA THR A 294 -15.26 4.14 -7.73
C THR A 294 -15.08 4.71 -9.14
N PRO A 295 -13.87 4.69 -9.73
CA PRO A 295 -13.70 5.14 -11.10
C PRO A 295 -14.43 4.20 -12.06
N GLY A 296 -15.15 4.78 -13.04
CA GLY A 296 -15.45 4.10 -14.31
C GLY A 296 -16.87 3.58 -14.57
N ASN A 297 -17.78 3.51 -13.58
CA ASN A 297 -19.17 3.04 -13.83
C ASN A 297 -20.25 3.97 -13.21
N PRO A 298 -20.99 4.74 -14.04
CA PRO A 298 -22.05 5.65 -13.57
C PRO A 298 -23.21 4.96 -12.84
N GLN A 299 -23.57 3.72 -13.19
CA GLN A 299 -24.67 3.00 -12.54
C GLN A 299 -24.28 2.55 -11.12
N LYS A 300 -23.05 2.05 -10.96
CA LYS A 300 -22.51 1.72 -9.63
C LYS A 300 -22.41 2.96 -8.75
N ALA A 301 -21.93 4.08 -9.31
CA ALA A 301 -21.87 5.35 -8.59
C ALA A 301 -23.24 5.79 -8.05
N ALA A 302 -24.33 5.62 -8.82
CA ALA A 302 -25.68 5.94 -8.37
C ALA A 302 -26.18 5.00 -7.26
N ALA A 303 -25.88 3.70 -7.35
CA ALA A 303 -26.23 2.72 -6.31
C ALA A 303 -25.46 2.99 -5.00
N THR A 304 -24.15 3.26 -5.08
CA THR A 304 -23.32 3.66 -3.93
C THR A 304 -23.83 4.97 -3.31
N ALA A 305 -24.28 5.92 -4.13
CA ALA A 305 -24.88 7.17 -3.65
C ALA A 305 -26.16 6.91 -2.84
N LYS A 306 -27.03 6.03 -3.32
CA LYS A 306 -28.24 5.62 -2.60
C LYS A 306 -27.92 4.90 -1.29
N ILE A 307 -26.97 3.96 -1.28
CA ILE A 307 -26.49 3.29 -0.07
C ILE A 307 -26.03 4.34 0.96
N THR A 308 -25.20 5.29 0.52
CA THR A 308 -24.67 6.33 1.40
C THR A 308 -25.77 7.23 1.96
N ARG A 309 -26.74 7.65 1.14
CA ARG A 309 -27.90 8.43 1.61
C ARG A 309 -28.72 7.67 2.65
N MET A 310 -28.86 6.36 2.52
CA MET A 310 -29.56 5.53 3.51
C MET A 310 -28.78 5.47 4.83
N VAL A 311 -27.46 5.32 4.76
CA VAL A 311 -26.60 5.36 5.95
C VAL A 311 -26.67 6.72 6.64
N ILE A 312 -26.64 7.83 5.90
CA ILE A 312 -26.79 9.17 6.48
C ILE A 312 -28.18 9.34 7.12
N ALA A 313 -29.24 8.88 6.45
CA ALA A 313 -30.60 9.00 6.96
C ALA A 313 -30.78 8.28 8.31
N GLU A 314 -30.14 7.12 8.50
CA GLU A 314 -30.29 6.30 9.72
C GLU A 314 -29.26 6.65 10.80
N TYR A 315 -28.01 6.89 10.40
CA TYR A 315 -26.86 6.99 11.31
C TYR A 315 -26.17 8.35 11.27
N GLY A 316 -26.61 9.31 10.44
CA GLY A 316 -25.95 10.59 10.22
C GLY A 316 -25.83 11.48 11.46
N ALA A 317 -26.73 11.29 12.45
CA ALA A 317 -26.64 11.96 13.75
C ALA A 317 -25.42 11.51 14.58
N LYS A 318 -24.79 10.39 14.22
CA LYS A 318 -23.57 9.84 14.84
C LYS A 318 -22.54 9.57 13.74
N PRO A 319 -21.73 10.56 13.34
CA PRO A 319 -20.81 10.44 12.21
C PRO A 319 -19.87 9.22 12.28
N GLU A 320 -19.46 8.83 13.49
CA GLU A 320 -18.60 7.65 13.69
C GLU A 320 -19.34 6.37 13.31
N GLN A 321 -20.60 6.22 13.75
CA GLN A 321 -21.41 5.07 13.42
C GLN A 321 -21.71 5.02 11.91
N ALA A 322 -22.04 6.16 11.30
CA ALA A 322 -22.25 6.25 9.85
C ALA A 322 -21.00 5.83 9.05
N SER A 323 -19.82 6.29 9.46
CA SER A 323 -18.55 5.89 8.84
C SER A 323 -18.24 4.40 9.04
N GLN A 324 -18.48 3.86 10.24
CA GLN A 324 -18.27 2.44 10.52
C GLN A 324 -19.22 1.55 9.71
N VAL A 325 -20.48 1.94 9.55
CA VAL A 325 -21.42 1.25 8.66
C VAL A 325 -20.91 1.33 7.21
N LEU A 326 -20.60 2.51 6.68
CA LEU A 326 -20.07 2.64 5.30
C LEU A 326 -18.83 1.81 5.04
N ALA A 327 -17.85 1.82 5.95
CA ALA A 327 -16.67 0.99 5.83
C ALA A 327 -17.01 -0.52 5.89
N SER A 328 -18.13 -0.92 6.50
CA SER A 328 -18.63 -2.30 6.45
C SER A 328 -19.35 -2.65 5.14
N LEU A 329 -19.70 -1.66 4.32
CA LEU A 329 -20.36 -1.86 3.03
C LEU A 329 -19.40 -1.68 1.85
N ASN A 330 -18.19 -1.16 2.09
CA ASN A 330 -17.21 -0.82 1.07
C ASN A 330 -15.99 -1.76 1.13
N ARG A 331 -15.42 -2.07 -0.04
CA ARG A 331 -14.28 -3.00 -0.18
C ARG A 331 -13.06 -2.60 0.67
N GLU A 332 -12.77 -1.31 0.80
CA GLU A 332 -11.58 -0.79 1.50
C GLU A 332 -11.66 -1.02 3.02
N GLY A 333 -12.86 -1.23 3.57
CA GLY A 333 -13.02 -1.48 5.00
C GLY A 333 -12.59 -2.87 5.46
N TYR A 334 -12.28 -3.77 4.52
CA TYR A 334 -11.86 -5.15 4.76
C TYR A 334 -10.35 -5.38 4.60
N GLN A 335 -9.57 -4.35 4.28
CA GLN A 335 -8.11 -4.48 4.16
C GLN A 335 -7.43 -4.56 5.53
N ASN A 336 -6.53 -5.53 5.70
CA ASN A 336 -5.70 -5.71 6.89
C ASN A 336 -6.50 -5.79 8.21
N ILE A 337 -7.66 -6.44 8.17
CA ILE A 337 -8.50 -6.67 9.35
C ILE A 337 -8.22 -8.05 9.95
N TYR A 338 -8.58 -8.25 11.22
CA TYR A 338 -8.55 -9.55 11.90
C TYR A 338 -9.97 -10.07 12.15
N THR A 339 -10.11 -11.32 12.63
CA THR A 339 -11.40 -12.01 12.84
C THR A 339 -12.41 -11.20 13.68
N GLY A 340 -11.97 -10.51 14.74
CA GLY A 340 -12.84 -9.68 15.57
C GLY A 340 -13.36 -8.42 14.86
N THR A 341 -12.57 -7.80 13.99
CA THR A 341 -13.04 -6.69 13.15
C THR A 341 -13.96 -7.19 12.06
N LEU A 342 -13.63 -8.32 11.41
CA LEU A 342 -14.49 -8.96 10.42
C LEU A 342 -15.88 -9.24 11.00
N ARG A 343 -15.94 -9.74 12.25
CA ARG A 343 -17.18 -9.90 13.01
C ARG A 343 -17.99 -8.61 13.07
N LYS A 344 -17.39 -7.54 13.61
CA LYS A 344 -18.06 -6.24 13.76
C LYS A 344 -18.57 -5.71 12.42
N ARG A 345 -17.76 -5.79 11.36
CA ARG A 345 -18.12 -5.33 10.01
C ARG A 345 -19.31 -6.10 9.46
N LEU A 346 -19.27 -7.42 9.47
CA LEU A 346 -20.34 -8.24 8.90
C LEU A 346 -21.64 -8.18 9.73
N SER A 347 -21.57 -7.95 11.04
CA SER A 347 -22.76 -7.60 11.85
C SER A 347 -23.37 -6.27 11.40
N MET A 348 -22.56 -5.21 11.28
CA MET A 348 -23.05 -3.90 10.81
C MET A 348 -23.62 -3.96 9.39
N ALA A 349 -22.99 -4.73 8.50
CA ALA A 349 -23.49 -4.98 7.16
C ALA A 349 -24.82 -5.73 7.18
N SER A 350 -24.98 -6.72 8.06
CA SER A 350 -26.25 -7.46 8.23
C SER A 350 -27.38 -6.54 8.66
N ASP A 351 -27.13 -5.69 9.65
CA ASP A 351 -28.12 -4.71 10.14
C ASP A 351 -28.54 -3.74 9.03
N PHE A 352 -27.57 -3.28 8.23
CA PHE A 352 -27.84 -2.41 7.09
C PHE A 352 -28.65 -3.11 5.98
N ILE A 353 -28.32 -4.36 5.63
CA ILE A 353 -29.08 -5.09 4.60
C ILE A 353 -30.53 -5.30 5.04
N GLN A 354 -30.75 -5.66 6.32
CA GLN A 354 -32.11 -5.76 6.88
C GLN A 354 -32.86 -4.42 6.85
N LEU A 355 -32.18 -3.31 7.09
CA LEU A 355 -32.75 -1.98 6.95
C LEU A 355 -33.12 -1.68 5.49
N ALA A 356 -32.27 -2.09 4.54
CA ALA A 356 -32.51 -1.90 3.11
C ALA A 356 -33.69 -2.71 2.59
N GLU A 357 -33.84 -3.96 3.02
CA GLU A 357 -34.99 -4.82 2.65
C GLU A 357 -36.34 -4.22 3.07
N LYS A 358 -36.38 -3.47 4.18
CA LYS A 358 -37.61 -2.82 4.67
C LYS A 358 -38.03 -1.61 3.83
N ARG A 359 -37.16 -1.08 2.95
CA ARG A 359 -37.45 0.09 2.09
C ARG A 359 -37.72 -0.38 0.65
N ALA A 360 -38.67 0.26 -0.03
CA ALA A 360 -39.24 -0.19 -1.32
C ALA A 360 -38.29 -0.23 -2.55
N SER A 361 -36.99 0.01 -2.38
CA SER A 361 -35.98 0.03 -3.45
C SER A 361 -34.97 -1.13 -3.31
N ARG A 362 -35.49 -2.36 -3.36
CA ARG A 362 -34.81 -3.58 -2.92
C ARG A 362 -33.62 -3.99 -3.80
N ASP A 363 -33.81 -4.15 -5.11
CA ASP A 363 -32.94 -5.03 -5.88
C ASP A 363 -31.55 -4.45 -6.21
N ASN A 364 -31.45 -3.15 -6.54
CA ASN A 364 -30.15 -2.56 -6.92
C ASN A 364 -29.24 -2.21 -5.73
N ILE A 365 -29.82 -1.96 -4.53
CA ILE A 365 -29.05 -1.54 -3.35
C ILE A 365 -28.46 -2.76 -2.64
N GLU A 366 -29.26 -3.82 -2.49
CA GLU A 366 -28.82 -5.07 -1.89
C GLU A 366 -27.72 -5.73 -2.73
N GLN A 367 -27.92 -5.83 -4.06
CA GLN A 367 -26.92 -6.40 -4.97
C GLN A 367 -25.58 -5.66 -4.93
N GLU A 368 -25.60 -4.32 -5.00
CA GLU A 368 -24.36 -3.53 -4.95
C GLU A 368 -23.68 -3.66 -3.58
N THR A 369 -24.44 -3.68 -2.50
CA THR A 369 -23.92 -3.88 -1.14
C THR A 369 -23.23 -5.24 -1.00
N ILE A 370 -23.90 -6.31 -1.42
CA ILE A 370 -23.35 -7.68 -1.41
C ILE A 370 -22.10 -7.76 -2.30
N SER A 371 -22.13 -7.15 -3.49
CA SER A 371 -20.97 -7.13 -4.40
C SER A 371 -19.76 -6.42 -3.79
N ASN A 372 -19.97 -5.31 -3.09
CA ASN A 372 -18.88 -4.57 -2.44
C ASN A 372 -18.31 -5.34 -1.24
N ILE A 373 -19.15 -6.02 -0.46
CA ILE A 373 -18.72 -6.90 0.63
C ILE A 373 -17.92 -8.08 0.06
N GLU A 374 -18.40 -8.74 -0.99
CA GLU A 374 -17.69 -9.85 -1.65
C GLU A 374 -16.30 -9.41 -2.15
N GLN A 375 -16.20 -8.25 -2.81
CA GLN A 375 -14.92 -7.67 -3.20
C GLN A 375 -14.02 -7.34 -2.00
N GLY A 376 -14.60 -6.90 -0.89
CA GLY A 376 -13.90 -6.65 0.36
C GLY A 376 -13.31 -7.93 0.98
N LEU A 377 -14.13 -8.98 1.08
CA LEU A 377 -13.72 -10.29 1.60
C LEU A 377 -12.58 -10.91 0.78
N ASN A 378 -12.48 -10.60 -0.51
CA ASN A 378 -11.38 -11.04 -1.36
C ASN A 378 -10.00 -10.53 -0.90
N ASN A 379 -9.94 -9.42 -0.16
CA ASN A 379 -8.70 -8.81 0.33
C ASN A 379 -8.26 -9.32 1.71
N ILE A 380 -8.99 -10.28 2.28
CA ILE A 380 -8.72 -10.85 3.60
C ILE A 380 -7.78 -12.05 3.46
N GLY A 381 -6.85 -12.20 4.41
CA GLY A 381 -5.98 -13.38 4.50
C GLY A 381 -6.76 -14.68 4.70
N ASP A 382 -6.29 -15.75 4.07
CA ASP A 382 -6.96 -17.07 4.11
C ASP A 382 -7.04 -17.65 5.53
N ASP A 383 -6.08 -17.31 6.39
CA ASP A 383 -5.96 -17.73 7.79
C ASP A 383 -7.15 -17.29 8.65
N ILE A 384 -7.74 -16.14 8.35
CA ILE A 384 -8.89 -15.59 9.09
C ILE A 384 -10.12 -16.50 8.96
N PHE A 385 -10.25 -17.21 7.83
CA PHE A 385 -11.40 -18.07 7.58
C PHE A 385 -11.30 -19.43 8.26
N ASP A 386 -10.11 -19.83 8.71
CA ASP A 386 -9.91 -21.10 9.42
C ASP A 386 -10.64 -21.11 10.77
N ASP A 387 -10.68 -19.96 11.44
CA ASP A 387 -11.29 -19.78 12.77
C ASP A 387 -12.79 -19.49 12.74
N ILE A 388 -13.46 -19.59 11.59
CA ILE A 388 -14.87 -19.21 11.41
C ILE A 388 -15.72 -20.43 11.08
N ASP A 389 -16.68 -20.80 11.92
CA ASP A 389 -17.65 -21.86 11.62
C ASP A 389 -19.02 -21.28 11.28
N ILE A 390 -19.71 -21.90 10.32
CA ILE A 390 -20.94 -21.37 9.72
C ILE A 390 -22.02 -22.44 9.76
N THR A 391 -23.12 -22.16 10.46
CA THR A 391 -24.30 -23.03 10.55
C THR A 391 -25.55 -22.22 10.23
N GLY A 392 -26.01 -22.29 8.97
CA GLY A 392 -27.13 -21.48 8.50
C GLY A 392 -26.81 -19.99 8.56
N THR A 393 -27.57 -19.22 9.37
CA THR A 393 -27.29 -17.79 9.62
C THR A 393 -26.40 -17.54 10.83
N GLU A 394 -26.10 -18.58 11.60
CA GLU A 394 -25.24 -18.47 12.78
C GLU A 394 -23.80 -18.71 12.36
N VAL A 395 -22.93 -17.80 12.80
CA VAL A 395 -21.49 -17.88 12.60
C VAL A 395 -20.85 -17.88 13.97
N SER A 396 -19.85 -18.72 14.18
CA SER A 396 -19.03 -18.72 15.38
C SER A 396 -17.58 -18.49 15.03
N SER A 397 -16.87 -17.74 15.87
CA SER A 397 -15.44 -17.51 15.71
C SER A 397 -14.74 -17.42 17.06
N THR A 398 -13.46 -17.69 17.09
CA THR A 398 -12.63 -17.51 18.29
C THR A 398 -12.33 -16.02 18.51
N ASP A 399 -12.52 -15.51 19.73
CA ASP A 399 -12.14 -14.15 20.10
C ASP A 399 -10.68 -14.05 20.58
N ASP A 400 -10.24 -12.83 20.93
CA ASP A 400 -8.85 -12.57 21.35
C ASP A 400 -8.47 -13.27 22.68
N GLN A 401 -9.45 -13.81 23.41
CA GLN A 401 -9.26 -14.54 24.66
C GLN A 401 -9.33 -16.07 24.45
N GLY A 402 -9.44 -16.52 23.20
CA GLY A 402 -9.59 -17.94 22.87
C GLY A 402 -11.01 -18.47 23.12
N GLN A 403 -12.00 -17.60 23.37
CA GLN A 403 -13.38 -18.00 23.61
C GLN A 403 -14.17 -18.03 22.29
N THR A 404 -14.99 -19.06 22.12
CA THR A 404 -15.92 -19.11 20.98
C THR A 404 -17.04 -18.11 21.17
N VAL A 405 -17.19 -17.20 20.20
CA VAL A 405 -18.29 -16.23 20.17
C VAL A 405 -19.18 -16.49 18.98
N THR A 406 -20.47 -16.68 19.22
CA THR A 406 -21.51 -16.87 18.20
C THR A 406 -22.22 -15.57 17.90
N TRP A 407 -22.52 -15.35 16.63
CA TRP A 407 -23.15 -14.15 16.10
C TRP A 407 -23.99 -14.49 14.87
N ARG A 408 -24.99 -13.65 14.57
CA ARG A 408 -25.98 -13.93 13.53
C ARG A 408 -25.83 -12.96 12.36
N LEU A 409 -25.88 -13.50 11.15
CA LEU A 409 -25.79 -12.74 9.90
C LEU A 409 -27.11 -12.69 9.15
N HIS A 410 -27.24 -11.69 8.27
CA HIS A 410 -28.27 -11.68 7.24
C HIS A 410 -28.10 -12.88 6.29
N LYS A 411 -29.21 -13.49 5.85
CA LYS A 411 -29.24 -14.75 5.05
C LYS A 411 -28.33 -14.77 3.81
N GLU A 412 -28.05 -13.60 3.22
CA GLU A 412 -27.22 -13.45 2.01
C GLU A 412 -25.70 -13.48 2.29
N LEU A 413 -25.25 -13.24 3.53
CA LEU A 413 -23.84 -13.16 3.87
C LEU A 413 -23.17 -14.53 4.19
N PRO A 414 -23.82 -15.48 4.90
CA PRO A 414 -23.24 -16.80 5.13
C PRO A 414 -22.82 -17.55 3.85
N PRO A 415 -23.56 -17.50 2.73
CA PRO A 415 -23.09 -18.09 1.47
C PRO A 415 -21.78 -17.49 0.97
N LEU A 416 -21.58 -16.17 1.11
CA LEU A 416 -20.30 -15.53 0.76
C LEU A 416 -19.18 -16.00 1.67
N LEU A 417 -19.38 -15.99 2.98
CA LEU A 417 -18.37 -16.47 3.94
C LEU A 417 -18.02 -17.95 3.69
N SER A 418 -19.01 -18.80 3.44
CA SER A 418 -18.82 -20.21 3.11
C SER A 418 -18.00 -20.37 1.82
N PHE A 419 -18.25 -19.53 0.80
CA PHE A 419 -17.44 -19.50 -0.41
C PHE A 419 -15.97 -19.17 -0.10
N PHE A 420 -15.69 -18.12 0.67
CA PHE A 420 -14.31 -17.74 1.00
C PHE A 420 -13.61 -18.76 1.92
N LYS A 421 -14.31 -19.32 2.91
CA LYS A 421 -13.79 -20.43 3.75
C LYS A 421 -13.45 -21.65 2.90
N ARG A 422 -14.34 -22.04 1.99
CA ARG A 422 -14.09 -23.17 1.09
C ARG A 422 -12.96 -22.87 0.10
N ARG A 423 -12.85 -21.64 -0.40
CA ARG A 423 -11.75 -21.21 -1.26
C ARG A 423 -10.40 -21.33 -0.56
N ALA A 424 -10.29 -20.89 0.70
CA ALA A 424 -9.10 -21.06 1.52
C ALA A 424 -8.77 -22.56 1.71
N ALA A 425 -9.77 -23.40 1.97
CA ALA A 425 -9.59 -24.85 2.07
C ALA A 425 -9.15 -25.50 0.74
N ILE A 426 -9.71 -25.07 -0.40
CA ILE A 426 -9.31 -25.53 -1.74
C ILE A 426 -7.86 -25.16 -2.01
N LYS A 427 -7.41 -23.97 -1.61
CA LYS A 427 -6.01 -23.58 -1.75
C LYS A 427 -5.08 -24.53 -1.01
N LYS A 428 -5.45 -24.92 0.23
CA LYS A 428 -4.73 -25.95 0.98
C LYS A 428 -4.76 -27.31 0.29
N LYS A 429 -5.92 -27.74 -0.22
CA LYS A 429 -6.06 -28.96 -1.04
C LYS A 429 -5.14 -28.94 -2.26
N MET A 430 -5.11 -27.84 -3.01
CA MET A 430 -4.24 -27.67 -4.19
C MET A 430 -2.76 -27.75 -3.82
N GLN A 431 -2.37 -27.13 -2.70
CA GLN A 431 -1.00 -27.19 -2.18
C GLN A 431 -0.59 -28.60 -1.71
N GLU A 432 -1.55 -29.45 -1.34
CA GLU A 432 -1.31 -30.84 -0.91
C GLU A 432 -1.37 -31.86 -2.06
N MET A 433 -1.85 -31.48 -3.25
CA MET A 433 -1.85 -32.35 -4.44
C MET A 433 -0.47 -32.97 -4.74
N PRO A 434 0.67 -32.28 -4.53
CA PRO A 434 2.01 -32.85 -4.68
C PRO A 434 2.41 -33.85 -3.58
N HIS A 435 1.57 -34.13 -2.59
CA HIS A 435 1.95 -34.95 -1.43
C HIS A 435 1.01 -36.11 -1.17
N ARG A 436 -0.24 -36.00 -1.64
CA ARG A 436 -1.25 -37.02 -1.45
C ARG A 436 -2.28 -36.96 -2.57
N GLN A 437 -3.00 -38.06 -2.75
CA GLN A 437 -4.20 -38.03 -3.57
C GLN A 437 -5.24 -37.15 -2.87
N VAL A 438 -5.57 -36.03 -3.51
CA VAL A 438 -6.55 -35.06 -3.01
C VAL A 438 -7.84 -35.22 -3.80
N GLU A 439 -8.94 -35.45 -3.07
CA GLU A 439 -10.27 -35.53 -3.66
C GLU A 439 -10.95 -34.15 -3.62
N PHE A 440 -11.45 -33.76 -4.79
CA PHE A 440 -12.28 -32.57 -4.98
C PHE A 440 -13.73 -33.02 -5.21
N ASP A 441 -14.65 -32.45 -4.44
CA ASP A 441 -16.08 -32.73 -4.58
C ASP A 441 -16.77 -31.68 -5.49
N ALA A 442 -18.08 -31.87 -5.74
CA ALA A 442 -18.86 -30.97 -6.58
C ALA A 442 -18.85 -29.51 -6.08
N GLN A 443 -18.80 -29.29 -4.76
CA GLN A 443 -18.75 -27.95 -4.19
C GLN A 443 -17.39 -27.30 -4.41
N ASP A 444 -16.30 -28.08 -4.37
CA ASP A 444 -14.97 -27.57 -4.69
C ASP A 444 -14.92 -27.04 -6.13
N TYR A 445 -15.45 -27.80 -7.10
CA TYR A 445 -15.50 -27.37 -8.49
C TYR A 445 -16.36 -26.12 -8.68
N ALA A 446 -17.50 -26.01 -7.98
CA ALA A 446 -18.34 -24.81 -8.02
C ALA A 446 -17.62 -23.56 -7.49
N VAL A 447 -16.83 -23.69 -6.43
CA VAL A 447 -16.03 -22.58 -5.89
C VAL A 447 -14.91 -22.18 -6.84
N ILE A 448 -14.20 -23.14 -7.44
CA ILE A 448 -13.18 -22.87 -8.47
C ILE A 448 -13.82 -22.18 -9.67
N ALA A 449 -14.94 -22.70 -10.17
CA ALA A 449 -15.71 -22.14 -11.26
C ALA A 449 -16.06 -20.66 -11.03
N ARG A 450 -16.63 -20.34 -9.86
CA ARG A 450 -16.95 -18.97 -9.48
C ARG A 450 -15.71 -18.08 -9.33
N ASN A 451 -14.66 -18.56 -8.66
CA ASN A 451 -13.46 -17.76 -8.37
C ASN A 451 -12.73 -17.33 -9.66
N PHE A 452 -12.67 -18.23 -10.65
CA PHE A 452 -12.00 -17.97 -11.93
C PHE A 452 -12.98 -17.57 -13.05
N GLN A 453 -14.26 -17.43 -12.74
CA GLN A 453 -15.34 -17.07 -13.69
C GLN A 453 -15.38 -18.03 -14.90
N ILE A 454 -15.36 -19.33 -14.64
CA ILE A 454 -15.50 -20.42 -15.62
C ILE A 454 -16.71 -21.29 -15.23
N ASP A 455 -17.17 -22.18 -16.10
CA ASP A 455 -18.23 -23.13 -15.73
C ASP A 455 -17.69 -24.31 -14.91
N GLU A 456 -18.58 -25.03 -14.21
CA GLU A 456 -18.21 -26.14 -13.31
C GLU A 456 -17.55 -27.32 -14.05
N GLN A 457 -17.98 -27.61 -15.28
CA GLN A 457 -17.37 -28.68 -16.08
C GLN A 457 -15.95 -28.31 -16.49
N ALA A 458 -15.73 -27.04 -16.82
CA ALA A 458 -14.44 -26.51 -17.18
C ALA A 458 -13.51 -26.41 -15.96
N ALA A 459 -14.04 -26.11 -14.77
CA ALA A 459 -13.28 -26.21 -13.51
C ALA A 459 -12.87 -27.65 -13.22
N GLN A 460 -13.78 -28.63 -13.35
CA GLN A 460 -13.45 -30.04 -13.20
C GLN A 460 -12.40 -30.50 -14.21
N HIS A 461 -12.55 -30.07 -15.47
CA HIS A 461 -11.59 -30.35 -16.51
C HIS A 461 -10.21 -29.76 -16.17
N LEU A 462 -10.15 -28.49 -15.76
CA LEU A 462 -8.92 -27.81 -15.40
C LEU A 462 -8.18 -28.49 -14.23
N VAL A 463 -8.92 -28.90 -13.19
CA VAL A 463 -8.36 -29.65 -12.06
C VAL A 463 -7.85 -31.03 -12.52
N SER A 464 -8.56 -31.71 -13.41
CA SER A 464 -8.11 -32.99 -13.95
C SER A 464 -6.84 -32.87 -14.79
N LEU A 465 -6.73 -31.81 -15.62
CA LEU A 465 -5.53 -31.48 -16.37
C LEU A 465 -4.35 -31.20 -15.43
N LEU A 466 -4.60 -30.48 -14.34
CA LEU A 466 -3.61 -30.19 -13.31
C LEU A 466 -3.15 -31.46 -12.59
N GLN A 467 -4.08 -32.33 -12.16
CA GLN A 467 -3.76 -33.62 -11.53
C GLN A 467 -2.89 -34.49 -12.44
N ALA A 468 -3.14 -34.51 -13.74
CA ALA A 468 -2.33 -35.25 -14.71
C ALA A 468 -0.89 -34.68 -14.87
N CYS A 469 -0.63 -33.47 -14.36
CA CYS A 469 0.69 -32.86 -14.33
C CYS A 469 1.53 -33.31 -13.13
N PHE A 470 1.03 -34.15 -12.23
CA PHE A 470 1.80 -34.70 -11.12
C PHE A 470 1.99 -36.22 -11.26
N ASP A 471 3.10 -36.74 -10.76
CA ASP A 471 3.35 -38.17 -10.70
C ASP A 471 2.78 -38.82 -9.42
N GLY A 472 2.89 -40.15 -9.30
CA GLY A 472 2.39 -40.88 -8.12
C GLY A 472 3.15 -40.56 -6.82
N ASN A 473 4.30 -39.90 -6.90
CA ASN A 473 5.08 -39.38 -5.78
C ASN A 473 4.84 -37.88 -5.57
N GLY A 474 3.97 -37.27 -6.39
CA GLY A 474 3.60 -35.87 -6.35
C GLY A 474 4.62 -34.90 -6.96
N HIS A 475 5.59 -35.39 -7.75
CA HIS A 475 6.49 -34.53 -8.51
C HIS A 475 5.84 -33.98 -9.78
N PHE A 476 6.18 -32.74 -10.13
CA PHE A 476 5.63 -32.05 -11.29
C PHE A 476 6.23 -32.58 -12.59
N ARG A 477 5.37 -33.05 -13.49
CA ARG A 477 5.71 -33.58 -14.81
C ARG A 477 5.58 -32.49 -15.87
N ARG A 478 6.70 -31.82 -16.17
CA ARG A 478 6.82 -30.83 -17.25
C ARG A 478 6.21 -31.32 -18.57
N SER A 479 6.55 -32.55 -18.99
CA SER A 479 6.09 -33.11 -20.26
C SER A 479 4.58 -33.36 -20.33
N SER A 480 3.93 -33.66 -19.19
CA SER A 480 2.46 -33.75 -19.12
C SER A 480 1.84 -32.36 -19.26
N PHE A 481 2.39 -31.37 -18.55
CA PHE A 481 1.89 -30.00 -18.61
C PHE A 481 2.01 -29.42 -20.02
N GLU A 482 3.17 -29.56 -20.66
CA GLU A 482 3.42 -29.02 -22.00
C GLU A 482 2.48 -29.61 -23.06
N LYS A 483 2.16 -30.91 -22.96
CA LYS A 483 1.16 -31.56 -23.82
C LYS A 483 -0.25 -31.00 -23.62
N ASN A 484 -0.56 -30.53 -22.42
CA ASN A 484 -1.86 -29.99 -22.06
C ASN A 484 -1.97 -28.47 -22.29
N ILE A 485 -0.90 -27.77 -22.71
CA ILE A 485 -0.95 -26.33 -22.99
C ILE A 485 -2.09 -25.94 -23.95
N PRO A 486 -2.33 -26.66 -25.07
CA PRO A 486 -3.46 -26.34 -25.98
C PRO A 486 -4.83 -26.36 -25.30
N GLU A 487 -5.00 -27.16 -24.25
CA GLU A 487 -6.22 -27.20 -23.45
C GLU A 487 -6.23 -26.06 -22.40
N PHE A 488 -5.09 -25.79 -21.75
CA PHE A 488 -4.96 -24.68 -20.80
C PHE A 488 -5.22 -23.31 -21.44
N ILE A 489 -4.72 -23.04 -22.65
CA ILE A 489 -4.86 -21.73 -23.29
C ILE A 489 -6.31 -21.36 -23.64
N LYS A 490 -7.23 -22.34 -23.70
CA LYS A 490 -8.66 -22.07 -23.88
C LYS A 490 -9.25 -21.19 -22.77
N PHE A 491 -8.57 -21.16 -21.62
CA PHE A 491 -8.91 -20.36 -20.45
C PHE A 491 -8.16 -19.01 -20.37
N GLU A 492 -7.26 -18.71 -21.32
CA GLU A 492 -6.51 -17.44 -21.44
C GLU A 492 -5.85 -17.00 -20.10
N ALA A 493 -5.83 -15.70 -19.79
CA ALA A 493 -5.20 -15.17 -18.58
C ALA A 493 -5.74 -15.76 -17.26
N LYS A 494 -6.95 -16.33 -17.24
CA LYS A 494 -7.52 -16.99 -16.05
C LYS A 494 -6.73 -18.24 -15.67
N VAL A 495 -6.18 -18.95 -16.66
CA VAL A 495 -5.35 -20.14 -16.41
C VAL A 495 -4.02 -19.78 -15.78
N PHE A 496 -3.43 -18.66 -16.21
CA PHE A 496 -2.19 -18.17 -15.63
C PHE A 496 -2.41 -17.77 -14.17
N GLU A 497 -3.47 -17.01 -13.89
CA GLU A 497 -3.86 -16.64 -12.53
C GLU A 497 -4.08 -17.87 -11.65
N PHE A 498 -4.83 -18.86 -12.15
CA PHE A 498 -5.09 -20.13 -11.47
C PHE A 498 -3.80 -20.88 -11.12
N LEU A 499 -2.94 -21.11 -12.11
CA LEU A 499 -1.71 -21.86 -11.94
C LEU A 499 -0.72 -21.12 -11.03
N TRP A 500 -0.56 -19.81 -11.21
CA TRP A 500 0.31 -19.00 -10.37
C TRP A 500 -0.18 -18.98 -8.92
N HIS A 501 -1.48 -18.75 -8.70
CA HIS A 501 -2.06 -18.67 -7.38
C HIS A 501 -1.86 -19.95 -6.57
N TYR A 502 -2.01 -21.12 -7.19
CA TYR A 502 -1.94 -22.41 -6.48
C TYR A 502 -0.56 -23.06 -6.48
N LEU A 503 0.26 -22.88 -7.52
CA LEU A 503 1.50 -23.65 -7.71
C LEU A 503 2.79 -22.84 -7.56
N LYS A 504 2.74 -21.52 -7.32
CA LYS A 504 3.97 -20.72 -7.15
C LYS A 504 4.84 -21.16 -5.95
N GLU A 505 4.24 -21.80 -4.94
CA GLU A 505 4.91 -22.25 -3.69
C GLU A 505 5.19 -23.76 -3.64
N LEU A 506 5.42 -24.43 -4.80
CA LEU A 506 5.80 -25.85 -4.80
C LEU A 506 7.02 -26.13 -3.91
N ILE A 507 6.99 -27.21 -3.11
CA ILE A 507 7.96 -27.46 -2.04
C ILE A 507 9.36 -27.84 -2.54
N SER A 508 9.46 -28.66 -3.60
CA SER A 508 10.75 -29.08 -4.15
C SER A 508 11.32 -28.05 -5.12
N ARG A 509 12.65 -27.85 -5.08
CA ARG A 509 13.35 -26.99 -6.05
C ARG A 509 13.16 -27.47 -7.48
N ASP A 510 13.25 -28.78 -7.70
CA ASP A 510 13.20 -29.36 -9.04
C ASP A 510 11.79 -29.23 -9.64
N ASP A 511 10.76 -29.35 -8.80
CA ASP A 511 9.37 -29.11 -9.20
C ASP A 511 9.13 -27.64 -9.51
N ARG A 512 9.66 -26.71 -8.70
CA ARG A 512 9.60 -25.25 -8.98
C ARG A 512 10.25 -24.91 -10.31
N VAL A 513 11.45 -25.44 -10.60
CA VAL A 513 12.16 -25.18 -11.86
C VAL A 513 11.40 -25.79 -13.04
N SER A 514 10.89 -27.01 -12.89
CA SER A 514 10.12 -27.68 -13.94
C SER A 514 8.83 -26.95 -14.25
N PHE A 515 8.11 -26.49 -13.23
CA PHE A 515 6.90 -25.68 -13.35
C PHE A 515 7.18 -24.33 -13.99
N LEU A 516 8.24 -23.62 -13.57
CA LEU A 516 8.65 -22.36 -14.17
C LEU A 516 8.89 -22.49 -15.67
N ASN A 517 9.64 -23.51 -16.09
CA ASN A 517 9.92 -23.74 -17.52
C ASN A 517 8.67 -24.10 -18.31
N ALA A 518 7.75 -24.87 -17.72
CA ALA A 518 6.45 -25.17 -18.31
C ALA A 518 5.58 -23.90 -18.48
N LEU A 519 5.57 -23.00 -17.49
CA LEU A 519 4.83 -21.73 -17.56
C LEU A 519 5.32 -20.80 -18.66
N GLN A 520 6.62 -20.82 -19.01
CA GLN A 520 7.13 -20.04 -20.14
C GLN A 520 6.45 -20.45 -21.46
N GLY A 521 6.25 -21.76 -21.66
CA GLY A 521 5.54 -22.29 -22.83
C GLY A 521 4.07 -21.90 -22.89
N LEU A 522 3.43 -21.75 -21.72
CA LEU A 522 2.07 -21.22 -21.62
C LEU A 522 2.03 -19.72 -21.97
N ILE A 523 2.91 -18.91 -21.37
CA ILE A 523 2.97 -17.46 -21.61
C ILE A 523 3.13 -17.13 -23.08
N ALA A 524 3.98 -17.88 -23.81
CA ALA A 524 4.20 -17.70 -25.24
C ALA A 524 2.94 -17.86 -26.11
N GLN A 525 1.88 -18.47 -25.56
CA GLN A 525 0.63 -18.77 -26.27
C GLN A 525 -0.58 -18.00 -25.71
N LEU A 526 -0.40 -17.15 -24.69
CA LEU A 526 -1.48 -16.32 -24.14
C LEU A 526 -1.84 -15.20 -25.13
N LYS A 527 -3.13 -14.95 -25.34
CA LYS A 527 -3.58 -13.80 -26.15
C LYS A 527 -3.46 -12.47 -25.43
N ASP A 528 -3.58 -12.47 -24.11
CA ASP A 528 -3.47 -11.29 -23.24
C ASP A 528 -2.40 -11.50 -22.15
N PRO A 529 -1.12 -11.23 -22.47
CA PRO A 529 -0.02 -11.33 -21.51
C PRO A 529 0.01 -10.19 -20.49
N GLN A 530 -0.73 -9.09 -20.69
CA GLN A 530 -0.65 -7.89 -19.85
C GLN A 530 -1.25 -8.17 -18.47
N LYS A 531 -2.32 -8.96 -18.41
CA LYS A 531 -2.92 -9.40 -17.14
C LYS A 531 -1.98 -10.33 -16.36
N ALA A 532 -1.23 -11.19 -17.05
CA ALA A 532 -0.23 -12.05 -16.41
C ALA A 532 0.90 -11.21 -15.78
N LEU A 533 1.38 -10.17 -16.47
CA LEU A 533 2.36 -9.24 -15.91
C LEU A 533 1.84 -8.53 -14.67
N GLU A 534 0.60 -8.02 -14.68
CA GLU A 534 0.00 -7.37 -13.50
C GLU A 534 -0.06 -8.32 -12.30
N ILE A 535 -0.49 -9.57 -12.51
CA ILE A 535 -0.56 -10.60 -11.45
C ILE A 535 0.82 -10.80 -10.81
N LEU A 536 1.87 -10.93 -11.62
CA LEU A 536 3.23 -11.12 -11.13
C LEU A 536 3.74 -9.91 -10.34
N LEU A 537 3.61 -8.69 -10.89
CA LEU A 537 4.10 -7.47 -10.23
C LEU A 537 3.40 -7.22 -8.90
N ARG A 538 2.06 -7.39 -8.85
CA ARG A 538 1.31 -7.29 -7.59
C ARG A 538 1.79 -8.32 -6.57
N ASP A 539 1.99 -9.57 -6.99
CA ASP A 539 2.40 -10.63 -6.08
C ASP A 539 3.78 -10.37 -5.46
N ILE A 540 4.73 -9.91 -6.29
CA ILE A 540 6.11 -9.60 -5.88
C ILE A 540 6.15 -8.38 -4.94
N PHE A 541 5.52 -7.27 -5.36
CA PHE A 541 5.73 -5.96 -4.73
C PHE A 541 4.67 -5.59 -3.70
N CYS A 542 3.40 -5.97 -3.87
CA CYS A 542 2.37 -5.62 -2.88
C CYS A 542 2.50 -6.45 -1.58
N ASN A 543 3.13 -7.63 -1.63
CA ASN A 543 3.53 -8.42 -0.47
C ASN A 543 4.95 -8.07 0.01
N SER A 544 5.25 -6.76 0.12
CA SER A 544 6.62 -6.23 0.28
C SER A 544 7.37 -6.69 1.53
N HIS A 545 6.67 -7.24 2.53
CA HIS A 545 7.21 -7.69 3.81
C HIS A 545 7.66 -9.16 3.82
N LEU A 546 7.31 -9.94 2.79
CA LEU A 546 7.69 -11.35 2.68
C LEU A 546 8.67 -11.54 1.53
N ILE A 547 9.64 -12.45 1.72
CA ILE A 547 10.47 -12.96 0.63
C ILE A 547 10.07 -14.41 0.41
N GLY A 548 9.60 -14.73 -0.79
CA GLY A 548 9.19 -16.07 -1.21
C GLY A 548 10.10 -16.62 -2.31
N PHE A 549 10.11 -17.95 -2.50
CA PHE A 549 10.77 -18.55 -3.67
C PHE A 549 10.09 -18.16 -5.00
N SER A 550 8.82 -17.75 -4.91
CA SER A 550 8.02 -17.21 -6.01
C SER A 550 8.50 -15.86 -6.52
N ASP A 551 9.15 -15.03 -5.71
CA ASP A 551 9.61 -13.68 -6.11
C ASP A 551 10.58 -13.73 -7.30
N ARG A 552 11.62 -14.57 -7.22
CA ARG A 552 12.63 -14.72 -8.27
C ARG A 552 12.02 -15.31 -9.54
N ASN A 553 11.15 -16.30 -9.36
CA ASN A 553 10.44 -16.92 -10.47
C ASN A 553 9.52 -15.92 -11.17
N GLY A 554 8.84 -15.07 -10.40
CA GLY A 554 7.95 -14.03 -10.91
C GLY A 554 8.72 -12.98 -11.69
N LEU A 555 9.88 -12.53 -11.19
CA LEU A 555 10.75 -11.61 -11.94
C LEU A 555 11.28 -12.21 -13.23
N LEU A 556 11.65 -13.50 -13.23
CA LEU A 556 12.08 -14.19 -14.46
C LEU A 556 10.95 -14.23 -15.50
N LEU A 557 9.72 -14.55 -15.09
CA LEU A 557 8.56 -14.53 -15.99
C LEU A 557 8.20 -13.10 -16.44
N ALA A 558 8.33 -12.10 -15.56
CA ALA A 558 8.13 -10.70 -15.91
C ALA A 558 9.16 -10.22 -16.94
N ASN A 559 10.43 -10.62 -16.81
CA ASN A 559 11.49 -10.35 -17.77
C ASN A 559 11.18 -10.94 -19.17
N ILE A 560 10.52 -12.10 -19.21
CA ILE A 560 10.05 -12.73 -20.46
C ILE A 560 8.87 -11.93 -21.05
N LEU A 561 7.89 -11.56 -20.23
CA LEU A 561 6.67 -10.87 -20.65
C LEU A 561 6.93 -9.48 -21.24
N ILE A 562 7.92 -8.74 -20.74
CA ILE A 562 8.27 -7.41 -21.25
C ILE A 562 9.06 -7.44 -22.58
N ARG A 563 9.42 -8.63 -23.08
CA ARG A 563 10.18 -8.81 -24.34
C ARG A 563 9.27 -9.28 -25.47
N LYS A 564 9.43 -8.68 -26.65
CA LYS A 564 8.76 -9.09 -27.91
C LYS A 564 9.24 -10.44 -28.42
N TYR A 565 10.55 -10.70 -28.29
CA TYR A 565 11.18 -11.92 -28.78
C TYR A 565 12.02 -12.53 -27.65
N ASN A 566 11.73 -13.77 -27.31
CA ASN A 566 12.47 -14.55 -26.33
C ASN A 566 13.05 -15.77 -27.05
N GLN A 567 14.31 -15.68 -27.47
CA GLN A 567 15.03 -16.80 -28.11
C GLN A 567 15.19 -17.99 -27.16
N GLU A 568 15.01 -17.74 -25.87
CA GLU A 568 15.15 -18.71 -24.81
C GLU A 568 13.84 -19.48 -24.53
N LEU A 569 12.71 -19.10 -25.14
CA LEU A 569 11.45 -19.84 -25.01
C LEU A 569 11.64 -21.30 -25.41
N GLY A 570 11.36 -22.21 -24.47
CA GLY A 570 11.54 -23.65 -24.65
C GLY A 570 12.88 -24.19 -24.14
N SER A 571 13.83 -23.34 -23.81
CA SER A 571 15.07 -23.73 -23.12
C SER A 571 14.81 -23.97 -21.63
N HIS A 572 15.62 -24.81 -20.98
CA HIS A 572 15.62 -24.92 -19.52
C HIS A 572 16.33 -23.69 -18.94
N ILE A 573 15.56 -22.70 -18.51
CA ILE A 573 16.07 -21.46 -17.94
C ILE A 573 15.86 -21.48 -16.43
N GLU A 574 16.95 -21.36 -15.68
CA GLU A 574 16.91 -21.04 -14.25
C GLU A 574 17.27 -19.57 -13.96
N LEU A 575 17.81 -18.85 -14.95
CA LEU A 575 18.29 -17.48 -14.83
C LEU A 575 18.09 -16.77 -16.16
N THR A 576 17.58 -15.54 -16.15
CA THR A 576 17.48 -14.74 -17.38
C THR A 576 18.89 -14.49 -17.92
N PRO A 577 19.21 -14.74 -19.21
CA PRO A 577 20.55 -14.48 -19.74
C PRO A 577 20.93 -13.00 -19.58
N GLU A 578 22.21 -12.69 -19.44
CA GLU A 578 22.64 -11.28 -19.28
C GLU A 578 22.59 -10.51 -20.61
N GLU A 579 22.65 -11.26 -21.71
CA GLU A 579 22.62 -10.76 -23.09
C GLU A 579 21.33 -9.98 -23.39
N VAL A 580 20.24 -10.25 -22.64
CA VAL A 580 18.98 -9.51 -22.78
C VAL A 580 19.15 -8.01 -22.53
N LEU A 581 20.13 -7.61 -21.71
CA LEU A 581 20.41 -6.21 -21.42
C LEU A 581 20.98 -5.46 -22.62
N GLN A 582 21.58 -6.17 -23.58
CA GLN A 582 22.15 -5.61 -24.81
C GLN A 582 21.10 -5.34 -25.90
N VAL A 583 19.90 -5.90 -25.75
CA VAL A 583 18.83 -5.81 -26.76
C VAL A 583 18.16 -4.43 -26.69
N ARG A 584 18.56 -3.49 -27.56
CA ARG A 584 17.94 -2.16 -27.64
C ARG A 584 16.56 -2.19 -28.30
N GLU A 585 16.41 -2.99 -29.36
CA GLU A 585 15.15 -3.23 -30.06
C GLU A 585 14.70 -4.67 -29.77
N GLY A 586 13.60 -4.83 -29.02
CA GLY A 586 13.14 -6.16 -28.61
C GLY A 586 12.26 -6.18 -27.36
N LEU A 587 12.00 -5.02 -26.76
CA LEU A 587 11.00 -4.87 -25.69
C LEU A 587 9.61 -4.60 -26.27
N ASP A 588 8.59 -5.07 -25.56
CA ASP A 588 7.20 -4.74 -25.82
C ASP A 588 6.87 -3.39 -25.17
N PRO A 589 6.59 -2.33 -25.95
CA PRO A 589 6.37 -1.00 -25.40
C PRO A 589 5.14 -0.93 -24.49
N ILE A 590 4.10 -1.72 -24.76
CA ILE A 590 2.86 -1.72 -23.97
C ILE A 590 3.14 -2.33 -22.59
N MET A 591 3.86 -3.45 -22.57
CA MET A 591 4.24 -4.12 -21.31
C MET A 591 5.21 -3.28 -20.48
N VAL A 592 6.18 -2.62 -21.13
CA VAL A 592 7.11 -1.71 -20.47
C VAL A 592 6.38 -0.52 -19.86
N GLU A 593 5.48 0.13 -20.61
CA GLU A 593 4.69 1.26 -20.11
C GLU A 593 3.85 0.84 -18.89
N GLN A 594 3.20 -0.32 -18.94
CA GLN A 594 2.45 -0.87 -17.80
C GLN A 594 3.34 -1.13 -16.59
N ALA A 595 4.53 -1.71 -16.78
CA ALA A 595 5.48 -1.95 -15.69
C ALA A 595 5.97 -0.64 -15.06
N VAL A 596 6.30 0.37 -15.88
CA VAL A 596 6.71 1.70 -15.40
C VAL A 596 5.58 2.36 -14.58
N LEU A 597 4.35 2.35 -15.10
CA LEU A 597 3.18 2.86 -14.39
C LEU A 597 2.98 2.14 -13.04
N PHE A 598 3.18 0.83 -13.00
CA PHE A 598 3.10 0.07 -11.75
C PHE A 598 4.18 0.53 -10.75
N LEU A 599 5.44 0.63 -11.18
CA LEU A 599 6.57 1.03 -10.31
C LEU A 599 6.38 2.45 -9.73
N GLU A 600 5.82 3.37 -10.51
CA GLU A 600 5.52 4.73 -10.06
C GLU A 600 4.36 4.77 -9.07
N ASN A 601 3.28 4.02 -9.34
CA ASN A 601 2.10 3.98 -8.47
C ASN A 601 2.36 3.27 -7.13
N GLU A 602 3.19 2.22 -7.14
CA GLU A 602 3.49 1.37 -5.98
C GLU A 602 4.92 1.64 -5.43
N ARG A 603 5.42 2.88 -5.60
CA ARG A 603 6.80 3.28 -5.28
C ARG A 603 7.24 2.91 -3.86
N GLU A 604 6.40 3.15 -2.86
CA GLU A 604 6.74 2.82 -1.46
C GLU A 604 6.90 1.30 -1.26
N GLN A 605 6.00 0.52 -1.85
CA GLN A 605 6.01 -0.95 -1.77
C GLN A 605 7.23 -1.53 -2.49
N VAL A 606 7.60 -0.98 -3.65
CA VAL A 606 8.80 -1.34 -4.41
C VAL A 606 10.06 -1.11 -3.57
N TYR A 607 10.22 0.10 -3.01
CA TYR A 607 11.37 0.42 -2.16
C TYR A 607 11.43 -0.45 -0.90
N HIS A 608 10.28 -0.71 -0.28
CA HIS A 608 10.23 -1.58 0.88
C HIS A 608 10.65 -3.02 0.54
N LYS A 609 10.15 -3.58 -0.58
CA LYS A 609 10.54 -4.91 -1.04
C LYS A 609 12.04 -5.01 -1.28
N LEU A 610 12.63 -4.03 -1.98
CA LEU A 610 14.08 -3.94 -2.22
C LEU A 610 14.89 -3.92 -0.93
N LYS A 611 14.49 -3.08 0.03
CA LYS A 611 15.13 -2.98 1.33
C LYS A 611 15.09 -4.31 2.08
N ILE A 612 13.93 -4.96 2.13
CA ILE A 612 13.76 -6.25 2.81
C ILE A 612 14.62 -7.35 2.17
N ILE A 613 14.66 -7.43 0.84
CA ILE A 613 15.54 -8.37 0.11
C ILE A 613 17.00 -8.14 0.48
N HIS A 614 17.45 -6.89 0.45
CA HIS A 614 18.84 -6.54 0.71
C HIS A 614 19.23 -6.71 2.18
N GLU A 615 18.35 -6.34 3.12
CA GLU A 615 18.58 -6.58 4.55
C GLU A 615 18.65 -8.08 4.87
N GLU A 616 17.80 -8.91 4.26
CA GLU A 616 17.88 -10.36 4.42
C GLU A 616 19.20 -10.90 3.86
N LEU A 617 19.66 -10.39 2.69
CA LEU A 617 20.97 -10.73 2.14
C LEU A 617 22.10 -10.42 3.15
N GLN A 618 22.13 -9.21 3.71
CA GLN A 618 23.14 -8.82 4.70
C GLN A 618 23.06 -9.67 5.99
N LYS A 619 21.85 -9.98 6.47
CA LYS A 619 21.66 -10.88 7.63
C LYS A 619 22.18 -12.28 7.36
N THR A 620 21.89 -12.85 6.18
CA THR A 620 22.38 -14.17 5.79
C THR A 620 23.90 -14.20 5.69
N ILE A 621 24.55 -13.11 5.24
CA ILE A 621 26.01 -13.00 5.22
C ILE A 621 26.59 -12.92 6.65
N ALA A 622 25.96 -12.15 7.53
CA ALA A 622 26.44 -11.95 8.91
C ALA A 622 26.24 -13.17 9.82
N ALA A 623 25.31 -14.08 9.48
CA ALA A 623 25.02 -15.27 10.26
C ALA A 623 26.17 -16.29 10.19
N LYS A 624 26.99 -16.38 11.26
CA LYS A 624 28.16 -17.28 11.35
C LYS A 624 27.83 -18.78 11.46
N THR A 625 26.57 -19.15 11.61
CA THR A 625 26.12 -20.56 11.71
C THR A 625 24.76 -20.74 11.06
N ALA A 626 24.67 -21.73 10.17
CA ALA A 626 23.45 -22.16 9.48
C ALA A 626 22.45 -22.90 10.41
N SER A 627 22.11 -22.33 11.58
CA SER A 627 21.17 -22.97 12.51
C SER A 627 19.73 -22.51 12.40
N ASP A 628 19.44 -21.43 11.65
CA ASP A 628 18.05 -21.04 11.38
C ASP A 628 17.56 -21.65 10.06
N LYS A 629 16.83 -22.76 10.17
CA LYS A 629 16.11 -23.43 9.07
C LYS A 629 15.09 -22.52 8.34
N LYS A 630 14.90 -21.27 8.77
CA LYS A 630 13.93 -20.31 8.23
C LYS A 630 14.52 -19.20 7.34
N SER A 631 15.83 -18.96 7.32
CA SER A 631 16.41 -17.89 6.48
C SER A 631 16.60 -18.35 5.03
N MET A 632 16.42 -17.42 4.09
CA MET A 632 16.58 -17.69 2.66
C MET A 632 18.06 -17.94 2.30
N PRO A 633 18.39 -18.90 1.41
CA PRO A 633 19.78 -19.16 1.05
C PRO A 633 20.43 -17.96 0.33
N LEU A 634 21.70 -17.67 0.64
CA LEU A 634 22.45 -16.55 0.01
C LEU A 634 22.44 -16.60 -1.52
N ARG A 635 22.63 -17.79 -2.10
CA ARG A 635 22.58 -17.98 -3.56
C ARG A 635 21.22 -17.61 -4.15
N TYR A 636 20.14 -17.83 -3.40
CA TYR A 636 18.80 -17.43 -3.82
C TYR A 636 18.64 -15.91 -3.79
N LEU A 637 19.04 -15.26 -2.69
CA LEU A 637 18.93 -13.80 -2.52
C LEU A 637 19.76 -13.03 -3.56
N THR A 638 21.01 -13.43 -3.80
CA THR A 638 21.85 -12.85 -4.86
C THR A 638 21.26 -13.04 -6.26
N THR A 639 20.64 -14.19 -6.52
CA THR A 639 19.92 -14.44 -7.78
C THR A 639 18.65 -13.59 -7.90
N LEU A 640 17.93 -13.40 -6.79
CA LEU A 640 16.73 -12.56 -6.75
C LEU A 640 17.07 -11.09 -7.07
N GLU A 641 18.10 -10.53 -6.44
CA GLU A 641 18.56 -9.18 -6.76
C GLU A 641 19.05 -9.06 -8.20
N ARG A 642 19.74 -10.09 -8.72
CA ARG A 642 20.14 -10.13 -10.14
C ARG A 642 18.94 -10.04 -11.09
N GLU A 643 17.90 -10.84 -10.88
CA GLU A 643 16.70 -10.82 -11.73
C GLU A 643 15.95 -9.48 -11.63
N LEU A 644 15.96 -8.88 -10.43
CA LEU A 644 15.38 -7.58 -10.18
C LEU A 644 16.12 -6.45 -10.91
N ILE A 645 17.46 -6.47 -10.90
CA ILE A 645 18.28 -5.53 -11.68
C ILE A 645 17.96 -5.64 -13.16
N ILE A 646 17.86 -6.86 -13.69
CA ILE A 646 17.52 -7.08 -15.10
C ILE A 646 16.15 -6.46 -15.40
N PHE A 647 15.14 -6.78 -14.58
CA PHE A 647 13.79 -6.25 -14.75
C PHE A 647 13.78 -4.72 -14.79
N LEU A 648 14.36 -4.08 -13.77
CA LEU A 648 14.43 -2.62 -13.65
C LEU A 648 15.19 -1.99 -14.84
N SER A 649 16.27 -2.62 -15.29
CA SER A 649 17.04 -2.11 -16.43
C SER A 649 16.26 -2.22 -17.74
N LEU A 650 15.47 -3.28 -17.93
CA LEU A 650 14.63 -3.45 -19.11
C LEU A 650 13.42 -2.51 -19.09
N THR A 651 12.78 -2.29 -17.94
CA THR A 651 11.64 -1.38 -17.83
C THR A 651 12.04 0.09 -17.98
N GLY A 652 13.19 0.48 -17.43
CA GLY A 652 13.64 1.88 -17.40
C GLY A 652 12.83 2.75 -16.44
N GLY A 653 12.95 4.07 -16.58
CA GLY A 653 12.33 5.09 -15.72
C GLY A 653 13.22 5.54 -14.55
N ASP A 654 12.89 6.69 -13.96
CA ASP A 654 13.71 7.34 -12.92
C ASP A 654 13.89 6.48 -11.67
N ILE A 655 12.81 5.81 -11.22
CA ILE A 655 12.85 4.90 -10.07
C ILE A 655 13.82 3.76 -10.33
N ALA A 656 13.69 3.09 -11.47
CA ALA A 656 14.52 1.96 -11.85
C ALA A 656 15.99 2.38 -11.98
N HIS A 657 16.25 3.52 -12.61
CA HIS A 657 17.59 4.07 -12.79
C HIS A 657 18.31 4.25 -11.45
N LYS A 658 17.66 4.95 -10.52
CA LYS A 658 18.24 5.22 -9.19
C LYS A 658 18.54 3.94 -8.42
N ILE A 659 17.65 2.96 -8.46
CA ILE A 659 17.86 1.66 -7.78
C ILE A 659 19.04 0.91 -8.40
N VAL A 660 19.08 0.76 -9.73
CA VAL A 660 20.15 0.04 -10.42
C VAL A 660 21.49 0.74 -10.21
N ARG A 661 21.51 2.07 -10.22
CA ARG A 661 22.70 2.86 -9.91
C ARG A 661 23.19 2.64 -8.47
N GLY A 662 22.28 2.65 -7.49
CA GLY A 662 22.60 2.36 -6.08
C GLY A 662 23.18 0.96 -5.89
N LEU A 663 22.59 -0.05 -6.52
CA LEU A 663 23.08 -1.44 -6.51
C LEU A 663 24.47 -1.55 -7.16
N THR A 664 24.65 -0.94 -8.34
CA THR A 664 25.95 -0.94 -9.05
C THR A 664 27.06 -0.40 -8.16
N LYS A 665 26.75 0.64 -7.41
CA LYS A 665 27.70 1.26 -6.50
C LYS A 665 28.00 0.42 -5.26
N GLU A 666 26.98 -0.11 -4.60
CA GLU A 666 27.17 -0.92 -3.40
C GLU A 666 27.96 -2.20 -3.70
N TYR A 667 27.61 -2.88 -4.80
CA TYR A 667 28.38 -4.03 -5.26
C TYR A 667 29.76 -3.64 -5.82
N GLY A 668 29.93 -2.41 -6.29
CA GLY A 668 31.17 -1.85 -6.83
C GLY A 668 32.14 -1.30 -5.78
N ASP A 669 31.78 -1.31 -4.49
CA ASP A 669 32.68 -0.92 -3.41
C ASP A 669 33.22 -2.16 -2.67
N PRO A 670 34.52 -2.51 -2.78
CA PRO A 670 35.09 -3.64 -2.07
C PRO A 670 35.11 -3.47 -0.55
N LYS A 671 34.81 -2.27 -0.04
CA LYS A 671 34.67 -1.96 1.39
C LYS A 671 33.21 -2.04 1.87
N ALA A 672 32.25 -2.32 0.99
CA ALA A 672 30.86 -2.47 1.38
C ALA A 672 30.70 -3.61 2.41
N SER A 673 29.67 -3.49 3.26
CA SER A 673 29.34 -4.47 4.30
C SER A 673 29.24 -5.90 3.75
N LEU A 674 28.77 -6.06 2.51
CA LEU A 674 28.66 -7.32 1.78
C LEU A 674 30.00 -8.08 1.70
N TYR A 675 31.10 -7.38 1.46
CA TYR A 675 32.44 -7.98 1.35
C TYR A 675 33.14 -8.10 2.70
N LEU A 676 32.87 -7.16 3.63
CA LEU A 676 33.49 -7.16 4.97
C LEU A 676 32.88 -8.22 5.91
N ALA A 677 31.58 -8.47 5.81
CA ALA A 677 30.88 -9.46 6.63
C ALA A 677 31.09 -10.89 6.11
N GLY A 678 31.39 -11.07 4.81
CA GLY A 678 31.66 -12.35 4.19
C GLY A 678 33.07 -12.84 4.49
N THR A 679 33.25 -13.64 5.53
CA THR A 679 34.55 -14.28 5.82
C THR A 679 34.88 -15.45 4.88
N ASP A 680 33.90 -15.92 4.09
CA ASP A 680 34.08 -16.99 3.12
C ASP A 680 34.21 -16.44 1.69
N ALA A 681 35.36 -16.69 1.08
CA ALA A 681 35.67 -16.31 -0.30
C ALA A 681 34.72 -16.95 -1.33
N SER A 682 33.96 -17.98 -0.96
CA SER A 682 32.93 -18.59 -1.82
C SER A 682 31.81 -17.61 -2.21
N TYR A 683 31.61 -16.54 -1.44
CA TYR A 683 30.55 -15.55 -1.67
C TYR A 683 30.92 -14.43 -2.64
N PHE A 684 32.22 -14.16 -2.85
CA PHE A 684 32.66 -13.05 -3.70
C PHE A 684 32.27 -13.23 -5.17
N ARG A 685 32.28 -14.48 -5.66
CA ARG A 685 31.91 -14.77 -7.05
C ARG A 685 30.45 -14.37 -7.34
N PRO A 686 29.44 -14.81 -6.56
CA PRO A 686 28.07 -14.32 -6.71
C PRO A 686 27.95 -12.79 -6.70
N PHE A 687 28.65 -12.10 -5.81
CA PHE A 687 28.58 -10.63 -5.73
C PHE A 687 29.17 -9.94 -6.97
N LEU A 688 30.31 -10.43 -7.47
CA LEU A 688 30.90 -9.92 -8.71
C LEU A 688 30.01 -10.19 -9.94
N GLN A 689 29.23 -11.27 -9.93
CA GLN A 689 28.24 -11.53 -10.98
C GLN A 689 27.06 -10.55 -10.90
N VAL A 690 26.59 -10.22 -9.70
CA VAL A 690 25.56 -9.17 -9.53
C VAL A 690 26.10 -7.82 -9.98
N LEU A 691 27.34 -7.47 -9.62
CA LEU A 691 28.01 -6.25 -10.08
C LEU A 691 28.08 -6.17 -11.61
N GLN A 692 28.47 -7.26 -12.27
CA GLN A 692 28.53 -7.33 -13.72
C GLN A 692 27.17 -7.04 -14.37
N VAL A 693 26.09 -7.63 -13.83
CA VAL A 693 24.73 -7.42 -14.30
C VAL A 693 24.25 -6.00 -14.01
N ALA A 694 24.54 -5.46 -12.82
CA ALA A 694 24.21 -4.09 -12.43
C ALA A 694 24.88 -3.07 -13.34
N ALA A 695 26.17 -3.23 -13.64
CA ALA A 695 26.89 -2.33 -14.53
C ALA A 695 26.35 -2.36 -15.97
N ARG A 696 26.05 -3.57 -16.50
CA ARG A 696 25.41 -3.73 -17.81
C ARG A 696 24.03 -3.09 -17.84
N GLY A 697 23.25 -3.29 -16.77
CA GLY A 697 21.93 -2.71 -16.60
C GLY A 697 21.99 -1.18 -16.57
N LEU A 698 22.92 -0.60 -15.80
CA LEU A 698 23.10 0.83 -15.67
C LEU A 698 23.50 1.48 -17.00
N ARG A 699 24.40 0.85 -17.78
CA ARG A 699 24.79 1.34 -19.12
C ARG A 699 23.60 1.46 -20.08
N ARG A 700 22.51 0.74 -19.85
CA ARG A 700 21.30 0.79 -20.69
C ARG A 700 20.54 2.11 -20.58
N PHE A 701 20.64 2.80 -19.45
CA PHE A 701 19.98 4.10 -19.24
C PHE A 701 20.65 5.22 -20.06
N ASP A 702 21.88 4.99 -20.55
CA ASP A 702 22.64 5.92 -21.42
C ASP A 702 22.80 7.32 -20.83
N GLU A 703 22.91 7.42 -19.50
CA GLU A 703 23.08 8.68 -18.79
C GLU A 703 24.56 9.03 -18.58
N THR A 704 24.95 10.24 -19.00
CA THR A 704 26.33 10.73 -18.88
C THR A 704 26.82 10.80 -17.43
N LYS A 705 25.92 11.00 -16.46
CA LYS A 705 26.24 11.07 -15.03
C LYS A 705 26.71 9.74 -14.44
N ASP A 706 26.51 8.62 -15.14
CA ASP A 706 26.93 7.29 -14.69
C ASP A 706 28.34 6.91 -15.15
N LEU A 707 28.89 7.62 -16.14
CA LEU A 707 30.25 7.37 -16.64
C LEU A 707 31.30 7.55 -15.55
N SER A 708 31.13 8.54 -14.68
CA SER A 708 32.01 8.77 -13.54
C SER A 708 31.97 7.62 -12.53
N LEU A 709 30.80 7.01 -12.31
CA LEU A 709 30.65 5.87 -11.42
C LEU A 709 31.40 4.65 -11.95
N PHE A 710 31.33 4.36 -13.26
CA PHE A 710 32.07 3.24 -13.84
C PHE A 710 33.58 3.41 -13.69
N GLN A 711 34.10 4.61 -13.88
CA GLN A 711 35.53 4.88 -13.65
C GLN A 711 35.93 4.65 -12.19
N VAL A 712 35.13 5.18 -11.25
CA VAL A 712 35.38 5.00 -9.81
C VAL A 712 35.44 3.53 -9.43
N ILE A 713 34.56 2.69 -9.97
CA ILE A 713 34.55 1.25 -9.68
C ILE A 713 35.72 0.54 -10.37
N ALA A 714 36.03 0.88 -11.63
CA ALA A 714 37.16 0.31 -12.36
C ALA A 714 38.50 0.55 -11.63
N ASP A 715 38.67 1.74 -11.02
CA ASP A 715 39.84 2.09 -10.22
C ASP A 715 39.99 1.24 -8.94
N GLN A 716 38.92 0.56 -8.49
CA GLN A 716 38.94 -0.37 -7.35
C GLN A 716 39.45 -1.78 -7.72
N GLN A 717 39.85 -2.06 -8.96
CA GLN A 717 40.26 -3.39 -9.43
C GLN A 717 41.29 -4.07 -8.50
N THR A 718 42.30 -3.31 -8.06
CA THR A 718 43.34 -3.82 -7.13
C THR A 718 42.74 -4.21 -5.79
N ASN A 719 41.83 -3.39 -5.24
CA ASN A 719 41.19 -3.64 -3.95
C ASN A 719 40.28 -4.88 -4.02
N PHE A 720 39.54 -5.06 -5.10
CA PHE A 720 38.77 -6.29 -5.35
C PHE A 720 39.66 -7.53 -5.48
N SER A 721 40.79 -7.40 -6.17
CA SER A 721 41.74 -8.51 -6.33
C SER A 721 42.33 -8.94 -4.98
N ASN A 722 42.51 -8.00 -4.05
CA ASN A 722 43.03 -8.26 -2.71
C ASN A 722 42.03 -8.96 -1.76
N LEU A 723 40.74 -9.03 -2.12
CA LEU A 723 39.73 -9.74 -1.31
C LEU A 723 39.98 -11.26 -1.25
N SER A 724 40.60 -11.84 -2.28
CA SER A 724 40.93 -13.27 -2.29
C SER A 724 42.18 -13.57 -3.11
N ALA A 725 43.07 -14.38 -2.55
CA ALA A 725 44.27 -14.87 -3.24
C ALA A 725 43.98 -15.93 -4.35
N ASN A 726 42.71 -16.28 -4.59
CA ASN A 726 42.34 -17.27 -5.60
C ASN A 726 42.51 -16.71 -7.03
N GLN A 727 43.30 -17.39 -7.86
CA GLN A 727 43.53 -16.97 -9.25
C GLN A 727 42.24 -16.86 -10.08
N ALA A 728 41.24 -17.72 -9.83
CA ALA A 728 39.95 -17.65 -10.49
C ALA A 728 39.17 -16.38 -10.11
N HIS A 729 39.31 -15.92 -8.86
CA HIS A 729 38.74 -14.66 -8.39
C HIS A 729 39.41 -13.46 -9.08
N ILE A 730 40.76 -13.41 -9.08
CA ILE A 730 41.51 -12.33 -9.73
C ILE A 730 41.16 -12.21 -11.22
N THR A 731 41.03 -13.36 -11.91
CA THR A 731 40.62 -13.41 -13.31
C THR A 731 39.20 -12.89 -13.51
N LEU A 732 38.27 -13.25 -12.62
CA LEU A 732 36.89 -12.77 -12.64
C LEU A 732 36.82 -11.25 -12.39
N VAL A 733 37.56 -10.73 -11.40
CA VAL A 733 37.64 -9.30 -11.11
C VAL A 733 38.12 -8.54 -12.34
N LYS A 734 39.23 -8.94 -12.96
CA LYS A 734 39.74 -8.30 -14.18
C LYS A 734 38.66 -8.24 -15.26
N ARG A 735 38.00 -9.37 -15.53
CA ARG A 735 36.94 -9.43 -16.53
C ARG A 735 35.78 -8.49 -16.21
N VAL A 736 35.34 -8.40 -14.96
CA VAL A 736 34.24 -7.51 -14.55
C VAL A 736 34.64 -6.03 -14.67
N MET A 737 35.88 -5.68 -14.34
CA MET A 737 36.37 -4.30 -14.44
C MET A 737 36.61 -3.86 -15.88
N ASP A 738 37.06 -4.76 -16.75
CA ASP A 738 37.17 -4.51 -18.20
C ASP A 738 35.81 -4.11 -18.81
N TRP A 739 34.69 -4.53 -18.21
CA TRP A 739 33.34 -4.11 -18.65
C TRP A 739 32.95 -2.70 -18.20
N MET A 740 33.67 -2.10 -17.26
CA MET A 740 33.37 -0.76 -16.73
C MET A 740 34.18 0.32 -17.41
N GLN A 741 35.36 -0.04 -17.92
CA GLN A 741 36.13 0.74 -18.89
C GLN A 741 35.36 0.85 -20.22
#